data_AF-A0AAD5X535-F1
#
_entry.id   AF-A0AAD5X535-F1
#
_cell.length_a   1.000
_cell.length_b   1.000
_cell.length_c   1.000
_cell.angle_alpha   90.00
_cell.angle_beta   90.00
_cell.angle_gamma   90.00
#
_symmetry.space_group_name_H-M   'P 1'
#
loop_
_entity.id
_entity.type
_entity.pdbx_description
1 polymer ?
#
loop_
_entity_poly.entity_id
_entity_poly.type
_entity_poly.pdbx_seq_one_letter_code
_entity_poly.pdbx_strand_id
1 'polypeptide(L)'
;MAGKSQSFVKAQLEENAAVVEHWVMALLVARLEVLSEYLKVAGAAATPYQFAIMQLVPAYVLPHNSELPSDRAVGDDALVQLTAILRHAKVEDLRQRARDCLRSFRRADGGRALPVVVDEVQVLLEESTKRYAATTDSAQERPLYTPVIGTILSLNPMNVESILPVVVSGTGLSITEAEEKSGSMVGKGVASTVRVICRSGQNFKAFRKYLQLFVDLDDSAGDEQVKGWWSRIYSMLRGRPRFAAVFVELCIRVLSGSPGGVGSLGALLAKVWETLLRSDSDKSVYAAVHRLRTRNRPDLWQFAVDVCASYLYSGCPVVFFREKHLQLVEMGLAQLQTGVGSQSLEGRIDEPLVAWAMFQYCRDHDMHLAERVFHWMGLQKSNPSSSGFLWESVLPEELFKLFNNDRPMKEHPLFAHLGSRLPPYFNYPAVIHRPNLVGPIAVKASDTYRLANFLANPLAPFFLPEFRAGPDIAFAIDFQTKPPTTIACFLQAKLAVKVGDKRAAKLTTCPERFYSRKGETGLVPEREDVIQALLERYNRAQGVVRIMLAFPTALDSTNYSTSSHPTTRMTRSQAMASPAYPDVEIIVDVNNIAQFATKEHVAFLENLKGGEFEHSISEVGVGFEVDEEEEEEGGFGMEIDW
;
A
#
# COMPACT_ATOMS: atom_id res chain seq x y z
N MET A 1 -27.87 -26.50 43.69
CA MET A 1 -26.53 -25.89 43.56
C MET A 1 -26.36 -25.03 42.30
N ALA A 2 -27.15 -25.22 41.24
CA ALA A 2 -27.09 -24.40 40.00
C ALA A 2 -27.40 -22.89 40.19
N GLY A 3 -28.32 -22.52 41.08
CA GLY A 3 -28.71 -21.11 41.30
C GLY A 3 -27.66 -20.22 41.98
N LYS A 4 -26.80 -20.79 42.84
CA LYS A 4 -25.70 -20.05 43.49
C LYS A 4 -24.52 -19.78 42.53
N SER A 5 -24.33 -20.66 41.55
CA SER A 5 -23.30 -20.50 40.51
C SER A 5 -23.67 -19.40 39.52
N GLN A 6 -24.96 -19.29 39.13
CA GLN A 6 -25.41 -18.22 38.24
C GLN A 6 -25.43 -16.84 38.90
N SER A 7 -25.78 -16.74 40.19
CA SER A 7 -25.75 -15.47 40.91
C SER A 7 -24.33 -14.94 41.12
N PHE A 8 -23.38 -15.84 41.38
CA PHE A 8 -21.96 -15.50 41.52
C PHE A 8 -21.36 -15.00 40.20
N VAL A 9 -21.64 -15.72 39.09
CA VAL A 9 -21.22 -15.32 37.74
C VAL A 9 -21.80 -13.97 37.34
N LYS A 10 -23.06 -13.67 37.72
CA LYS A 10 -23.70 -12.39 37.44
C LYS A 10 -23.10 -11.23 38.24
N ALA A 11 -22.82 -11.43 39.54
CA ALA A 11 -22.19 -10.40 40.37
C ALA A 11 -20.76 -10.06 39.88
N GLN A 12 -19.99 -11.08 39.48
CA GLN A 12 -18.65 -10.91 38.93
C GLN A 12 -18.67 -10.19 37.56
N LEU A 13 -19.73 -10.40 36.77
CA LEU A 13 -19.94 -9.67 35.51
C LEU A 13 -20.24 -8.19 35.72
N GLU A 14 -21.09 -7.87 36.70
CA GLU A 14 -21.45 -6.49 37.04
C GLU A 14 -20.23 -5.73 37.60
N GLU A 15 -19.41 -6.40 38.42
CA GLU A 15 -18.15 -5.85 38.93
C GLU A 15 -17.15 -5.57 37.79
N ASN A 16 -16.96 -6.51 36.88
CA ASN A 16 -16.06 -6.32 35.74
C ASN A 16 -16.56 -5.17 34.83
N ALA A 17 -17.86 -5.11 34.54
CA ALA A 17 -18.44 -4.03 33.74
C ALA A 17 -18.25 -2.65 34.39
N ALA A 18 -18.36 -2.55 35.72
CA ALA A 18 -18.10 -1.31 36.45
C ALA A 18 -16.64 -0.86 36.35
N VAL A 19 -15.68 -1.80 36.37
CA VAL A 19 -14.25 -1.50 36.17
C VAL A 19 -14.00 -0.95 34.76
N VAL A 20 -14.57 -1.60 33.74
CA VAL A 20 -14.44 -1.13 32.35
C VAL A 20 -15.08 0.24 32.16
N GLU A 21 -16.27 0.45 32.70
CA GLU A 21 -16.95 1.72 32.64
C GLU A 21 -16.10 2.84 33.24
N HIS A 22 -15.58 2.62 34.45
CA HIS A 22 -14.75 3.61 35.13
C HIS A 22 -13.52 4.00 34.31
N TRP A 23 -12.85 2.99 33.75
CA TRP A 23 -11.63 3.18 32.97
C TRP A 23 -11.88 3.92 31.65
N VAL A 24 -12.90 3.48 30.90
CA VAL A 24 -13.33 4.12 29.65
C VAL A 24 -13.78 5.56 29.92
N MET A 25 -14.52 5.81 31.00
CA MET A 25 -14.92 7.16 31.39
C MET A 25 -13.73 8.06 31.71
N ALA A 26 -12.73 7.58 32.45
CA ALA A 26 -11.53 8.35 32.75
C ALA A 26 -10.77 8.75 31.47
N LEU A 27 -10.60 7.79 30.57
CA LEU A 27 -9.94 8.00 29.28
C LEU A 27 -10.70 8.96 28.37
N LEU A 28 -12.03 8.81 28.27
CA LEU A 28 -12.89 9.71 27.51
C LEU A 28 -12.81 11.13 28.05
N VAL A 29 -12.92 11.33 29.37
CA VAL A 29 -12.83 12.66 29.99
C VAL A 29 -11.48 13.28 29.73
N ALA A 30 -10.38 12.53 29.87
CA ALA A 30 -9.04 13.06 29.57
C ALA A 30 -8.96 13.65 28.16
N ARG A 31 -9.48 12.92 27.16
CA ARG A 31 -9.46 13.34 25.76
C ARG A 31 -10.42 14.49 25.46
N LEU A 32 -11.60 14.51 26.10
CA LEU A 32 -12.55 15.61 25.99
C LEU A 32 -11.96 16.90 26.60
N GLU A 33 -11.34 16.85 27.78
CA GLU A 33 -10.72 18.03 28.40
C GLU A 33 -9.60 18.60 27.50
N VAL A 34 -8.75 17.73 26.95
CA VAL A 34 -7.71 18.13 25.98
C VAL A 34 -8.32 18.71 24.69
N LEU A 35 -9.41 18.12 24.19
CA LEU A 35 -10.14 18.68 23.05
C LEU A 35 -10.63 20.10 23.32
N SER A 36 -11.11 20.35 24.54
CA SER A 36 -11.57 21.67 24.95
C SER A 36 -10.47 22.71 24.87
N GLU A 37 -9.27 22.39 25.33
CA GLU A 37 -8.13 23.29 25.21
C GLU A 37 -7.67 23.44 23.76
N TYR A 38 -7.62 22.35 23.01
CA TYR A 38 -7.29 22.39 21.58
C TYR A 38 -8.23 23.31 20.79
N LEU A 39 -9.54 23.25 21.05
CA LEU A 39 -10.51 24.11 20.37
C LEU A 39 -10.37 25.59 20.73
N LYS A 40 -9.99 25.91 21.98
CA LYS A 40 -9.71 27.30 22.39
C LYS A 40 -8.53 27.88 21.61
N VAL A 41 -7.52 27.07 21.33
CA VAL A 41 -6.30 27.50 20.62
C VAL A 41 -6.48 27.49 19.09
N ALA A 42 -7.02 26.40 18.53
CA ALA A 42 -7.11 26.21 17.09
C ALA A 42 -8.32 26.92 16.44
N GLY A 43 -9.38 27.21 17.21
CA GLY A 43 -10.58 27.89 16.73
C GLY A 43 -11.16 27.26 15.46
N ALA A 44 -11.56 28.10 14.49
CA ALA A 44 -12.16 27.65 13.22
C ALA A 44 -11.24 26.79 12.33
N ALA A 45 -9.93 26.83 12.57
CA ALA A 45 -8.92 26.05 11.85
C ALA A 45 -8.75 24.63 12.40
N ALA A 46 -9.43 24.28 13.51
CA ALA A 46 -9.46 22.93 14.04
C ALA A 46 -10.06 21.96 13.02
N THR A 47 -9.32 20.90 12.71
CA THR A 47 -9.80 19.79 11.88
C THR A 47 -9.94 18.51 12.70
N PRO A 48 -10.96 17.67 12.42
CA PRO A 48 -11.08 16.33 12.99
C PRO A 48 -9.81 15.49 12.86
N TYR A 49 -9.10 15.68 11.76
CA TYR A 49 -7.87 14.96 11.44
C TYR A 49 -6.72 15.34 12.37
N GLN A 50 -6.43 16.63 12.52
CA GLN A 50 -5.36 17.09 13.42
C GLN A 50 -5.64 16.69 14.87
N PHE A 51 -6.91 16.74 15.29
CA PHE A 51 -7.31 16.29 16.62
C PHE A 51 -7.14 14.78 16.79
N ALA A 52 -7.50 13.97 15.78
CA ALA A 52 -7.29 12.52 15.80
C ALA A 52 -5.81 12.14 15.90
N ILE A 53 -4.90 12.85 15.20
CA ILE A 53 -3.47 12.52 15.29
C ILE A 53 -2.83 13.09 16.55
N MET A 54 -3.26 14.25 17.04
CA MET A 54 -2.81 14.75 18.35
C MET A 54 -3.09 13.73 19.46
N GLN A 55 -4.25 13.10 19.41
CA GLN A 55 -4.65 12.02 20.31
C GLN A 55 -3.78 10.76 20.23
N LEU A 56 -3.05 10.57 19.12
CA LEU A 56 -2.18 9.43 18.87
C LEU A 56 -0.69 9.74 19.16
N VAL A 57 -0.32 11.02 19.29
CA VAL A 57 1.03 11.49 19.67
C VAL A 57 0.97 12.52 20.81
N PRO A 58 0.22 12.27 21.90
CA PRO A 58 -0.06 13.28 22.93
C PRO A 58 1.18 13.79 23.66
N ALA A 59 2.20 12.92 23.85
CA ALA A 59 3.44 13.23 24.56
C ALA A 59 4.22 14.42 23.96
N TYR A 60 3.98 14.76 22.70
CA TYR A 60 4.72 15.82 21.98
C TYR A 60 3.85 17.00 21.54
N VAL A 61 2.53 16.93 21.74
CA VAL A 61 1.60 18.00 21.36
C VAL A 61 1.21 18.87 22.54
N LEU A 62 1.14 18.28 23.73
CA LEU A 62 0.73 19.00 24.93
C LEU A 62 1.98 19.57 25.61
N PRO A 63 2.12 20.90 25.77
CA PRO A 63 3.25 21.47 26.47
C PRO A 63 3.29 20.94 27.90
N HIS A 64 4.48 20.53 28.37
CA HIS A 64 4.69 20.24 29.78
C HIS A 64 4.32 21.47 30.62
N ASN A 65 3.40 21.32 31.57
CA ASN A 65 3.33 22.26 32.69
C ASN A 65 4.63 22.10 33.49
N SER A 66 5.42 23.18 33.54
CA SER A 66 6.80 23.25 34.02
C SER A 66 6.97 23.12 35.55
N GLU A 67 6.09 22.39 36.23
CA GLU A 67 6.14 22.25 37.70
C GLU A 67 6.34 20.80 38.19
N LEU A 68 6.55 19.84 37.28
CA LEU A 68 6.91 18.47 37.65
C LEU A 68 8.42 18.22 37.48
N PRO A 69 9.08 17.54 38.44
CA PRO A 69 10.52 17.48 38.56
C PRO A 69 11.20 16.79 37.37
N SER A 70 12.33 17.39 36.99
CA SER A 70 13.11 17.25 35.75
C SER A 70 13.85 15.91 35.52
N ASP A 71 13.54 14.87 36.30
CA ASP A 71 14.29 13.60 36.26
C ASP A 71 13.58 12.48 35.46
N ARG A 72 12.50 12.81 34.74
CA ARG A 72 11.87 11.87 33.82
C ARG A 72 12.25 12.20 32.39
N ALA A 73 12.88 11.23 31.74
CA ALA A 73 13.23 11.25 30.33
C ALA A 73 12.07 11.74 29.45
N VAL A 74 12.39 12.27 28.27
CA VAL A 74 11.46 12.47 27.15
C VAL A 74 10.52 11.25 27.04
N GLY A 75 9.30 11.31 27.59
CA GLY A 75 8.49 10.08 27.63
C GLY A 75 7.32 9.90 28.60
N ASP A 76 6.79 10.91 29.30
CA ASP A 76 5.50 10.72 30.00
C ASP A 76 4.37 11.41 29.22
N ASP A 77 3.55 10.59 28.57
CA ASP A 77 2.36 10.97 27.83
C ASP A 77 1.36 11.71 28.74
N ALA A 78 1.06 12.98 28.44
CA ALA A 78 0.14 13.81 29.21
C ALA A 78 -1.30 13.25 29.27
N LEU A 79 -1.75 12.52 28.24
CA LEU A 79 -3.03 11.80 28.29
C LEU A 79 -2.95 10.60 29.24
N VAL A 80 -1.84 9.86 29.26
CA VAL A 80 -1.63 8.77 30.23
C VAL A 80 -1.62 9.30 31.65
N GLN A 81 -0.90 10.40 31.91
CA GLN A 81 -0.87 11.04 33.22
C GLN A 81 -2.27 11.53 33.65
N LEU A 82 -2.98 12.23 32.75
CA LEU A 82 -4.32 12.73 33.02
C LEU A 82 -5.30 11.57 33.26
N THR A 83 -5.23 10.51 32.46
CA THR A 83 -6.04 9.31 32.64
C THR A 83 -5.73 8.64 33.98
N ALA A 84 -4.45 8.53 34.38
CA ALA A 84 -4.06 7.97 35.67
C ALA A 84 -4.61 8.78 36.85
N ILE A 85 -4.60 10.11 36.77
CA ILE A 85 -5.21 10.99 37.79
C ILE A 85 -6.73 10.76 37.83
N LEU A 86 -7.39 10.76 36.66
CA LEU A 86 -8.84 10.61 36.55
C LEU A 86 -9.33 9.21 36.95
N ARG A 87 -8.49 8.18 36.87
CA ARG A 87 -8.80 6.82 37.40
C ARG A 87 -9.11 6.84 38.90
N HIS A 88 -8.68 7.84 39.66
CA HIS A 88 -8.99 7.98 41.09
C HIS A 88 -10.27 8.79 41.38
N ALA A 89 -10.85 9.46 40.38
CA ALA A 89 -12.10 10.20 40.53
C ALA A 89 -13.31 9.27 40.57
N LYS A 90 -14.45 9.71 41.11
CA LYS A 90 -15.69 8.91 41.08
C LYS A 90 -16.28 8.89 39.67
N VAL A 91 -16.85 7.76 39.26
CA VAL A 91 -17.42 7.61 37.91
C VAL A 91 -18.56 8.60 37.64
N GLU A 92 -19.33 8.98 38.66
CA GLU A 92 -20.38 10.01 38.55
C GLU A 92 -19.79 11.38 38.23
N ASP A 93 -18.67 11.74 38.84
CA ASP A 93 -17.96 13.00 38.59
C ASP A 93 -17.39 13.02 37.17
N LEU A 94 -16.82 11.89 36.73
CA LEU A 94 -16.34 11.71 35.35
C LEU A 94 -17.48 11.86 34.34
N ARG A 95 -18.63 11.23 34.59
CA ARG A 95 -19.83 11.37 33.73
C ARG A 95 -20.30 12.81 33.65
N GLN A 96 -20.31 13.52 34.78
CA GLN A 96 -20.71 14.92 34.80
C GLN A 96 -19.74 15.80 34.00
N ARG A 97 -18.43 15.63 34.20
CA ARG A 97 -17.38 16.32 33.44
C ARG A 97 -17.48 16.07 31.94
N ALA A 98 -17.63 14.81 31.53
CA ALA A 98 -17.82 14.46 30.12
C ALA A 98 -19.01 15.21 29.51
N ARG A 99 -20.16 15.27 30.21
CA ARG A 99 -21.34 16.01 29.77
C ARG A 99 -21.12 17.52 29.72
N ASP A 100 -20.29 18.07 30.59
CA ASP A 100 -19.94 19.50 30.59
C ASP A 100 -19.06 19.85 29.39
N CYS A 101 -18.02 19.04 29.10
CA CYS A 101 -17.19 19.16 27.90
C CYS A 101 -18.03 19.04 26.61
N LEU A 102 -18.91 18.04 26.53
CA LEU A 102 -19.77 17.86 25.36
C LEU A 102 -20.71 19.06 25.14
N ARG A 103 -21.20 19.69 26.22
CA ARG A 103 -22.00 20.92 26.14
C ARG A 103 -21.18 22.13 25.69
N SER A 104 -19.91 22.24 26.07
CA SER A 104 -19.05 23.35 25.63
C SER A 104 -18.69 23.24 24.14
N PHE A 105 -18.45 22.02 23.62
CA PHE A 105 -18.13 21.81 22.19
C PHE A 105 -19.26 22.18 21.25
N ARG A 106 -20.51 21.96 21.66
CA ARG A 106 -21.69 22.41 20.89
C ARG A 106 -21.70 23.91 20.61
N ARG A 107 -21.09 24.72 21.50
CA ARG A 107 -21.01 26.17 21.35
C ARG A 107 -19.82 26.62 20.50
N ALA A 108 -18.77 25.81 20.42
CA ALA A 108 -17.51 26.17 19.78
C ALA A 108 -17.34 25.65 18.34
N ASP A 109 -17.93 24.50 18.00
CA ASP A 109 -17.56 23.76 16.78
C ASP A 109 -18.57 23.87 15.61
N GLY A 110 -19.66 24.65 15.78
CA GLY A 110 -20.65 24.87 14.71
C GLY A 110 -21.27 23.58 14.13
N GLY A 111 -21.21 22.46 14.87
CA GLY A 111 -21.74 21.16 14.45
C GLY A 111 -20.76 20.23 13.72
N ARG A 112 -19.44 20.51 13.68
CA ARG A 112 -18.48 19.51 13.19
C ARG A 112 -18.36 18.37 14.23
N ALA A 113 -18.03 17.17 13.74
CA ALA A 113 -17.92 15.97 14.56
C ALA A 113 -16.42 15.68 14.77
N LEU A 114 -15.87 15.97 15.96
CA LEU A 114 -14.46 15.73 16.28
C LEU A 114 -14.31 14.35 16.94
N PRO A 115 -13.63 13.38 16.28
CA PRO A 115 -13.55 12.01 16.75
C PRO A 115 -12.70 11.92 18.00
N VAL A 116 -13.23 11.24 19.02
CA VAL A 116 -12.43 10.81 20.18
C VAL A 116 -11.89 9.42 19.88
N VAL A 117 -10.57 9.29 19.78
CA VAL A 117 -9.90 8.00 19.59
C VAL A 117 -9.74 7.38 20.97
N VAL A 118 -10.14 6.13 21.13
CA VAL A 118 -9.90 5.37 22.35
C VAL A 118 -9.08 4.20 21.86
N ASP A 119 -7.79 4.10 22.17
CA ASP A 119 -6.91 3.03 21.67
C ASP A 119 -6.24 2.23 22.80
N GLU A 120 -6.32 2.71 24.03
CA GLU A 120 -5.69 2.12 25.21
C GLU A 120 -6.54 1.05 25.91
N VAL A 121 -7.80 0.84 25.48
CA VAL A 121 -8.71 -0.14 26.09
C VAL A 121 -8.18 -1.57 26.05
N GLN A 122 -7.24 -1.87 25.14
CA GLN A 122 -6.49 -3.14 25.13
C GLN A 122 -5.75 -3.40 26.45
N VAL A 123 -5.32 -2.36 27.18
CA VAL A 123 -4.67 -2.50 28.50
C VAL A 123 -5.60 -3.20 29.48
N LEU A 124 -6.93 -3.02 29.34
CA LEU A 124 -7.89 -3.76 30.17
C LEU A 124 -7.89 -5.26 29.86
N LEU A 125 -7.58 -5.70 28.63
CA LEU A 125 -7.43 -7.12 28.32
C LEU A 125 -6.20 -7.71 29.04
N GLU A 126 -5.12 -6.94 29.13
CA GLU A 126 -3.88 -7.34 29.79
C GLU A 126 -4.03 -7.34 31.33
N GLU A 127 -4.56 -6.24 31.90
CA GLU A 127 -4.80 -6.07 33.34
C GLU A 127 -5.91 -7.00 33.86
N SER A 128 -6.87 -7.37 33.00
CA SER A 128 -8.03 -8.23 33.35
C SER A 128 -7.96 -9.59 32.65
N THR A 129 -6.77 -10.18 32.58
CA THR A 129 -6.52 -11.48 31.96
C THR A 129 -7.53 -12.53 32.47
N LYS A 130 -8.20 -13.25 31.55
CA LYS A 130 -9.28 -14.25 31.80
C LYS A 130 -10.65 -13.69 32.20
N ARG A 131 -10.84 -12.36 32.28
CA ARG A 131 -12.16 -11.75 32.56
C ARG A 131 -12.93 -11.36 31.29
N TYR A 132 -12.19 -11.13 30.21
CA TYR A 132 -12.70 -10.75 28.90
C TYR A 132 -11.95 -11.51 27.81
N ALA A 133 -12.64 -11.82 26.71
CA ALA A 133 -12.01 -12.39 25.53
C ALA A 133 -11.14 -11.32 24.85
N ALA A 134 -9.86 -11.64 24.61
CA ALA A 134 -9.14 -10.98 23.55
C ALA A 134 -9.73 -11.50 22.23
N THR A 135 -9.95 -10.62 21.26
CA THR A 135 -10.47 -10.91 19.90
C THR A 135 -9.68 -11.98 19.12
N THR A 136 -8.57 -12.45 19.69
CA THR A 136 -7.67 -13.47 19.15
C THR A 136 -7.83 -14.86 19.75
N ASP A 137 -8.65 -15.04 20.79
CA ASP A 137 -8.86 -16.32 21.46
C ASP A 137 -10.31 -16.80 21.23
N SER A 138 -10.47 -17.76 20.31
CA SER A 138 -11.77 -18.34 19.94
C SER A 138 -12.43 -19.17 21.04
N ALA A 139 -11.75 -19.39 22.16
CA ALA A 139 -12.19 -20.28 23.24
C ALA A 139 -12.95 -19.57 24.39
N GLN A 140 -13.16 -18.25 24.37
CA GLN A 140 -13.84 -17.53 25.48
C GLN A 140 -14.96 -16.58 25.00
N GLU A 141 -16.17 -16.77 25.51
CA GLU A 141 -17.42 -16.23 24.94
C GLU A 141 -17.80 -14.78 25.32
N ARG A 142 -16.91 -13.93 25.85
CA ARG A 142 -17.32 -12.61 26.39
C ARG A 142 -16.53 -11.40 25.86
N PRO A 143 -17.11 -10.61 24.93
CA PRO A 143 -16.48 -9.44 24.35
C PRO A 143 -16.30 -8.28 25.35
N LEU A 144 -15.08 -7.76 25.49
CA LEU A 144 -14.79 -6.50 26.20
C LEU A 144 -15.55 -5.30 25.58
N TYR A 145 -15.94 -5.43 24.32
CA TYR A 145 -16.58 -4.38 23.55
C TYR A 145 -17.92 -3.88 24.11
N THR A 146 -18.73 -4.79 24.66
CA THR A 146 -20.08 -4.47 25.14
C THR A 146 -20.08 -3.41 26.26
N PRO A 147 -19.33 -3.59 27.37
CA PRO A 147 -19.26 -2.56 28.41
C PRO A 147 -18.56 -1.27 27.94
N VAL A 148 -17.60 -1.34 27.01
CA VAL A 148 -16.91 -0.16 26.45
C VAL A 148 -17.89 0.75 25.69
N ILE A 149 -18.65 0.18 24.77
CA ILE A 149 -19.67 0.93 24.01
C ILE A 149 -20.86 1.33 24.87
N GLY A 150 -21.30 0.45 25.77
CA GLY A 150 -22.35 0.81 26.74
C GLY A 150 -21.99 2.08 27.51
N THR A 151 -20.73 2.20 27.93
CA THR A 151 -20.20 3.39 28.61
C THR A 151 -20.23 4.62 27.71
N ILE A 152 -19.69 4.52 26.48
CA ILE A 152 -19.69 5.63 25.51
C ILE A 152 -21.11 6.10 25.20
N LEU A 153 -22.03 5.18 24.96
CA LEU A 153 -23.42 5.48 24.61
C LEU A 153 -24.22 6.03 25.79
N SER A 154 -23.87 5.69 27.03
CA SER A 154 -24.50 6.26 28.24
C SER A 154 -24.33 7.79 28.34
N LEU A 155 -23.36 8.36 27.62
CA LEU A 155 -23.12 9.79 27.55
C LEU A 155 -24.02 10.52 26.54
N ASN A 156 -24.67 9.78 25.63
CA ASN A 156 -25.62 10.33 24.67
C ASN A 156 -27.04 10.29 25.27
N PRO A 157 -27.68 11.44 25.58
CA PRO A 157 -29.06 11.44 26.02
C PRO A 157 -29.99 11.02 24.87
N MET A 158 -31.04 10.26 25.18
CA MET A 158 -32.05 9.68 24.26
C MET A 158 -32.75 10.66 23.28
N ASN A 159 -32.46 11.96 23.33
CA ASN A 159 -33.16 13.02 22.58
C ASN A 159 -32.20 14.05 21.95
N VAL A 160 -30.98 13.66 21.58
CA VAL A 160 -30.01 14.60 21.00
C VAL A 160 -29.56 14.18 19.60
N GLU A 161 -29.76 15.08 18.64
CA GLU A 161 -29.31 14.98 17.24
C GLU A 161 -27.78 15.02 17.05
N SER A 162 -26.98 15.27 18.10
CA SER A 162 -25.51 15.31 18.03
C SER A 162 -24.87 14.23 18.91
N ILE A 163 -24.38 13.19 18.24
CA ILE A 163 -23.72 12.02 18.83
C ILE A 163 -22.21 12.30 18.89
N LEU A 164 -21.55 11.94 20.00
CA LEU A 164 -20.08 11.95 20.08
C LEU A 164 -19.50 10.93 19.09
N PRO A 165 -18.77 11.35 18.04
CA PRO A 165 -18.07 10.40 17.19
C PRO A 165 -16.92 9.78 17.99
N VAL A 166 -16.97 8.47 18.25
CA VAL A 166 -15.88 7.74 18.92
C VAL A 166 -15.27 6.75 17.95
N VAL A 167 -13.94 6.77 17.85
CA VAL A 167 -13.14 5.81 17.10
C VAL A 167 -12.54 4.83 18.11
N VAL A 168 -13.09 3.62 18.11
CA VAL A 168 -12.61 2.48 18.92
C VAL A 168 -11.62 1.59 18.16
N SER A 169 -11.40 1.88 16.87
CA SER A 169 -10.42 1.19 16.04
C SER A 169 -9.02 1.49 16.56
N GLY A 170 -8.34 0.46 17.07
CA GLY A 170 -7.00 0.55 17.65
C GLY A 170 -6.86 0.00 19.07
N THR A 171 -7.97 -0.32 19.74
CA THR A 171 -8.08 -0.95 21.08
C THR A 171 -7.91 -2.47 21.09
N GLY A 172 -7.62 -3.09 19.95
CA GLY A 172 -7.74 -4.55 19.80
C GLY A 172 -9.18 -5.08 19.89
N LEU A 173 -10.19 -4.21 19.99
CA LEU A 173 -11.60 -4.58 19.89
C LEU A 173 -12.05 -4.63 18.43
N SER A 174 -12.96 -5.55 18.10
CA SER A 174 -13.32 -5.71 16.69
C SER A 174 -14.27 -4.63 16.20
N ILE A 175 -13.99 -4.06 15.01
CA ILE A 175 -14.90 -3.17 14.26
C ILE A 175 -16.22 -3.90 13.97
N THR A 176 -16.21 -5.22 13.97
CA THR A 176 -17.39 -6.02 13.62
C THR A 176 -18.29 -6.22 14.84
N GLU A 177 -17.70 -6.49 16.00
CA GLU A 177 -18.38 -6.38 17.30
C GLU A 177 -18.96 -4.96 17.49
N ALA A 178 -18.28 -3.94 16.94
CA ALA A 178 -18.79 -2.57 16.84
C ALA A 178 -20.11 -2.45 16.10
N GLU A 179 -20.16 -2.95 14.89
CA GLU A 179 -21.33 -2.83 14.03
C GLU A 179 -22.49 -3.72 14.53
N GLU A 180 -22.23 -4.98 14.87
CA GLU A 180 -23.26 -5.92 15.33
C GLU A 180 -23.93 -5.49 16.65
N LYS A 181 -23.13 -5.06 17.64
CA LYS A 181 -23.65 -4.68 18.96
C LYS A 181 -24.21 -3.26 18.98
N SER A 182 -23.67 -2.35 18.17
CA SER A 182 -24.31 -1.04 17.97
C SER A 182 -25.67 -1.20 17.31
N GLY A 183 -25.79 -2.04 16.27
CA GLY A 183 -27.04 -2.41 15.62
C GLY A 183 -28.05 -3.11 16.56
N SER A 184 -27.60 -4.01 17.42
CA SER A 184 -28.44 -4.67 18.44
C SER A 184 -29.06 -3.69 19.45
N MET A 185 -28.38 -2.57 19.73
CA MET A 185 -28.91 -1.51 20.61
C MET A 185 -29.83 -0.51 19.88
N VAL A 186 -29.88 -0.52 18.54
CA VAL A 186 -30.80 0.31 17.74
C VAL A 186 -32.26 -0.06 17.99
N GLY A 187 -32.56 -1.29 18.42
CA GLY A 187 -33.88 -1.69 18.93
C GLY A 187 -34.36 -0.90 20.16
N LYS A 188 -33.49 -0.09 20.80
CA LYS A 188 -33.79 0.78 21.95
C LYS A 188 -33.71 2.28 21.65
N GLY A 189 -33.74 2.70 20.39
CA GLY A 189 -33.97 4.10 20.00
C GLY A 189 -32.74 5.02 20.00
N VAL A 190 -31.52 4.48 20.07
CA VAL A 190 -30.28 5.26 19.90
C VAL A 190 -29.69 4.95 18.53
N ALA A 191 -29.89 5.83 17.56
CA ALA A 191 -29.27 5.70 16.23
C ALA A 191 -27.77 5.99 16.34
N SER A 192 -26.94 4.98 16.60
CA SER A 192 -25.49 5.14 16.63
C SER A 192 -24.95 5.36 15.22
N THR A 193 -24.56 6.59 14.87
CA THR A 193 -23.73 6.81 13.68
C THR A 193 -22.27 6.73 14.09
N VAL A 194 -21.67 5.55 13.94
CA VAL A 194 -20.21 5.41 13.88
C VAL A 194 -19.77 6.15 12.62
N ARG A 195 -19.47 7.45 12.74
CA ARG A 195 -18.96 8.25 11.62
C ARG A 195 -17.46 8.02 11.52
N VAL A 196 -17.05 7.21 10.56
CA VAL A 196 -15.64 7.06 10.21
C VAL A 196 -15.17 8.29 9.46
N ILE A 197 -14.42 9.13 10.17
CA ILE A 197 -13.77 10.30 9.61
C ILE A 197 -12.37 9.86 9.18
N CYS A 198 -12.27 9.18 8.04
CA CYS A 198 -11.00 8.85 7.39
C CYS A 198 -10.89 9.43 5.96
N ARG A 199 -11.81 10.31 5.56
CA ARG A 199 -11.74 10.96 4.23
C ARG A 199 -10.71 12.11 4.15
N SER A 200 -10.30 12.69 5.28
CA SER A 200 -9.54 13.95 5.32
C SER A 200 -8.00 13.80 5.28
N GLY A 201 -7.46 12.58 5.37
CA GLY A 201 -6.03 12.30 5.19
C GLY A 201 -5.59 12.19 3.72
N GLN A 202 -6.52 12.33 2.78
CA GLN A 202 -6.27 12.44 1.34
C GLN A 202 -5.93 13.87 0.89
N ASN A 203 -5.78 14.81 1.82
CA ASN A 203 -5.40 16.18 1.52
C ASN A 203 -3.93 16.41 1.87
N PHE A 204 -3.09 16.51 0.84
CA PHE A 204 -1.66 16.81 0.96
C PHE A 204 -1.35 18.05 1.82
N LYS A 205 -2.11 19.13 1.66
CA LYS A 205 -1.90 20.39 2.39
C LYS A 205 -2.18 20.24 3.89
N ALA A 206 -3.24 19.51 4.25
CA ALA A 206 -3.58 19.23 5.64
C ALA A 206 -2.56 18.30 6.30
N PHE A 207 -2.14 17.24 5.58
CA PHE A 207 -1.11 16.31 6.01
C PHE A 207 0.23 17.02 6.26
N ARG A 208 0.67 17.84 5.31
CA ARG A 208 1.88 18.66 5.41
C ARG A 208 1.83 19.61 6.61
N LYS A 209 0.74 20.39 6.73
CA LYS A 209 0.57 21.35 7.85
C LYS A 209 0.67 20.66 9.21
N TYR A 210 0.15 19.44 9.33
CA TYR A 210 0.24 18.65 10.56
C TYR A 210 1.68 18.23 10.86
N LEU A 211 2.37 17.59 9.91
CA LEU A 211 3.76 17.13 10.13
C LEU A 211 4.72 18.29 10.42
N GLN A 212 4.48 19.45 9.80
CA GLN A 212 5.23 20.69 10.06
C GLN A 212 5.11 21.22 11.49
N LEU A 213 4.16 20.72 12.30
CA LEU A 213 4.10 21.05 13.73
C LEU A 213 5.23 20.40 14.53
N PHE A 214 5.80 19.31 14.03
CA PHE A 214 6.76 18.48 14.76
C PHE A 214 8.11 18.39 14.09
N VAL A 215 8.12 18.52 12.76
CA VAL A 215 9.32 18.34 11.95
C VAL A 215 9.42 19.53 10.99
N ASP A 216 10.47 20.33 11.18
CA ASP A 216 10.79 21.41 10.26
C ASP A 216 11.54 20.85 9.04
N LEU A 217 10.77 20.42 8.04
CA LEU A 217 11.31 19.95 6.76
C LEU A 217 11.25 21.08 5.74
N ASP A 218 12.40 21.72 5.49
CA ASP A 218 12.51 22.79 4.50
C ASP A 218 12.68 22.23 3.09
N ASP A 219 11.74 22.54 2.19
CA ASP A 219 11.79 22.20 0.76
C ASP A 219 12.72 23.13 -0.04
N SER A 220 13.16 24.24 0.57
CA SER A 220 13.85 25.33 -0.13
C SER A 220 15.37 25.15 -0.21
N ALA A 221 15.93 24.18 0.52
CA ALA A 221 17.30 23.74 0.31
C ALA A 221 17.40 23.15 -1.10
N GLY A 222 18.14 23.82 -2.00
CA GLY A 222 18.30 23.45 -3.42
C GLY A 222 18.99 22.11 -3.68
N ASP A 223 18.93 21.17 -2.75
CA ASP A 223 19.36 19.80 -2.91
C ASP A 223 18.28 19.05 -3.72
N GLU A 224 18.63 18.62 -4.94
CA GLU A 224 17.78 17.76 -5.78
C GLU A 224 17.32 16.51 -5.04
N GLN A 225 18.08 16.06 -4.03
CA GLN A 225 17.66 14.96 -3.19
C GLN A 225 16.43 15.31 -2.36
N VAL A 226 16.28 16.55 -1.85
CA VAL A 226 15.22 17.04 -0.93
C VAL A 226 13.94 17.49 -1.66
N LYS A 227 14.02 17.74 -2.96
CA LYS A 227 12.86 18.14 -3.78
C LYS A 227 11.83 16.99 -3.88
N GLY A 228 10.60 17.26 -3.47
CA GLY A 228 9.49 16.30 -3.57
C GLY A 228 9.29 15.39 -2.35
N TRP A 229 9.94 15.67 -1.23
CA TRP A 229 9.89 14.85 -0.01
C TRP A 229 8.52 14.75 0.62
N TRP A 230 7.83 15.87 0.74
CA TRP A 230 6.45 15.84 1.19
C TRP A 230 5.60 14.93 0.32
N SER A 231 5.82 14.93 -1.00
CA SER A 231 5.09 14.06 -1.93
C SER A 231 5.34 12.58 -1.62
N ARG A 232 6.60 12.21 -1.32
CA ARG A 232 6.99 10.85 -0.91
C ARG A 232 6.39 10.47 0.44
N ILE A 233 6.57 11.29 1.48
CA ILE A 233 6.03 11.01 2.82
C ILE A 233 4.50 10.87 2.75
N TYR A 234 3.87 11.76 2.00
CA TYR A 234 2.44 11.72 1.77
C TYR A 234 2.00 10.49 0.97
N SER A 235 2.70 10.11 -0.11
CA SER A 235 2.33 8.91 -0.88
C SER A 235 2.39 7.63 -0.04
N MET A 236 3.24 7.61 1.00
CA MET A 236 3.42 6.48 1.90
C MET A 236 2.46 6.49 3.11
N LEU A 237 2.14 7.67 3.66
CA LEU A 237 1.37 7.80 4.91
C LEU A 237 -0.03 8.42 4.73
N ARG A 238 -0.43 8.78 3.51
CA ARG A 238 -1.76 9.35 3.22
C ARG A 238 -2.86 8.47 3.82
N GLY A 239 -3.84 9.11 4.47
CA GLY A 239 -4.97 8.39 5.07
C GLY A 239 -4.62 7.50 6.28
N ARG A 240 -3.38 7.54 6.81
CA ARG A 240 -2.93 6.70 7.93
C ARG A 240 -2.57 7.54 9.18
N PRO A 241 -3.56 8.06 9.94
CA PRO A 241 -3.31 8.77 11.20
C PRO A 241 -2.35 8.05 12.14
N ARG A 242 -2.52 6.73 12.32
CA ARG A 242 -1.69 5.92 13.23
C ARG A 242 -0.24 5.77 12.75
N PHE A 243 -0.01 5.57 11.46
CA PHE A 243 1.38 5.50 10.95
C PHE A 243 2.03 6.87 10.83
N ALA A 244 1.27 7.92 10.51
CA ALA A 244 1.76 9.30 10.56
C ALA A 244 2.18 9.69 11.99
N ALA A 245 1.41 9.26 13.00
CA ALA A 245 1.75 9.43 14.41
C ALA A 245 3.07 8.74 14.77
N VAL A 246 3.22 7.45 14.44
CA VAL A 246 4.47 6.71 14.68
C VAL A 246 5.65 7.34 13.94
N PHE A 247 5.44 7.79 12.70
CA PHE A 247 6.46 8.51 11.93
C PHE A 247 6.93 9.78 12.66
N VAL A 248 6.00 10.58 13.21
CA VAL A 248 6.32 11.78 14.00
C VAL A 248 7.10 11.41 15.27
N GLU A 249 6.65 10.41 16.04
CA GLU A 249 7.36 9.96 17.24
C GLU A 249 8.81 9.58 16.94
N LEU A 250 9.02 8.83 15.85
CA LEU A 250 10.36 8.41 15.42
C LEU A 250 11.21 9.59 14.96
N CYS A 251 10.65 10.52 14.19
CA CYS A 251 11.34 11.75 13.81
C CYS A 251 11.82 12.52 15.06
N ILE A 252 10.93 12.74 16.03
CA ILE A 252 11.27 13.48 17.26
C ILE A 252 12.37 12.75 18.05
N ARG A 253 12.27 11.42 18.21
CA ARG A 253 13.30 10.63 18.91
C ARG A 253 14.67 10.73 18.24
N VAL A 254 14.72 10.69 16.91
CA VAL A 254 15.98 10.83 16.17
C VAL A 254 16.53 12.26 16.29
N LEU A 255 15.66 13.27 16.30
CA LEU A 255 16.05 14.68 16.44
C LEU A 255 16.46 15.06 17.88
N SER A 256 15.93 14.38 18.91
CA SER A 256 16.11 14.75 20.33
C SER A 256 17.37 14.16 21.01
N GLY A 257 18.14 13.28 20.34
CA GLY A 257 19.22 12.47 20.95
C GLY A 257 20.66 12.70 20.45
N SER A 258 21.22 13.91 20.64
CA SER A 258 22.67 14.28 20.76
C SER A 258 23.74 13.74 19.75
N PRO A 259 25.06 13.99 19.95
CA PRO A 259 26.03 14.50 18.96
C PRO A 259 26.53 13.45 17.95
N GLY A 260 26.80 13.90 16.72
CA GLY A 260 26.85 13.02 15.54
C GLY A 260 25.53 13.07 14.77
N GLY A 261 24.92 14.26 14.72
CA GLY A 261 23.63 14.51 14.09
C GLY A 261 23.55 13.88 12.70
N VAL A 262 22.38 13.34 12.38
CA VAL A 262 22.13 12.73 11.08
C VAL A 262 22.51 13.74 10.00
N GLY A 263 23.59 13.47 9.28
CA GLY A 263 24.27 14.46 8.42
C GLY A 263 23.43 14.97 7.25
N SER A 264 22.25 14.39 7.01
CA SER A 264 21.25 14.87 6.07
C SER A 264 19.85 14.37 6.43
N LEU A 265 18.84 15.10 5.99
CA LEU A 265 17.44 14.68 6.04
C LEU A 265 17.22 13.31 5.35
N GLY A 266 18.04 13.02 4.33
CA GLY A 266 18.28 11.71 3.69
C GLY A 266 18.33 10.54 4.67
N ALA A 267 19.29 10.61 5.57
CA ALA A 267 19.56 9.54 6.53
C ALA A 267 18.52 9.49 7.66
N LEU A 268 17.83 10.60 7.97
CA LEU A 268 16.74 10.61 8.96
C LEU A 268 15.59 9.75 8.45
N LEU A 269 15.15 10.00 7.22
CA LEU A 269 14.09 9.19 6.62
C LEU A 269 14.50 7.74 6.48
N ALA A 270 15.72 7.45 6.02
CA ALA A 270 16.20 6.08 5.92
C ALA A 270 16.06 5.33 7.26
N LYS A 271 16.47 5.97 8.36
CA LYS A 271 16.38 5.39 9.72
C LYS A 271 14.95 5.24 10.22
N VAL A 272 14.08 6.23 9.97
CA VAL A 272 12.66 6.13 10.32
C VAL A 272 11.99 5.02 9.51
N TRP A 273 12.32 4.90 8.23
CA TRP A 273 11.86 3.83 7.35
C TRP A 273 12.28 2.46 7.84
N GLU A 274 13.58 2.32 8.11
CA GLU A 274 14.14 1.10 8.69
C GLU A 274 13.34 0.73 9.94
N THR A 275 13.07 1.69 10.83
CA THR A 275 12.32 1.42 12.08
C THR A 275 10.86 1.02 11.84
N LEU A 276 10.17 1.64 10.88
CA LEU A 276 8.77 1.30 10.54
C LEU A 276 8.63 -0.06 9.85
N LEU A 277 9.70 -0.55 9.23
CA LEU A 277 9.74 -1.79 8.45
C LEU A 277 10.60 -2.90 9.10
N ARG A 278 11.25 -2.64 10.25
CA ARG A 278 12.09 -3.59 10.98
C ARG A 278 11.29 -4.60 11.78
N SER A 279 11.83 -5.81 11.87
CA SER A 279 11.31 -6.94 12.66
C SER A 279 11.24 -6.67 14.16
N ASP A 280 12.20 -5.94 14.73
CA ASP A 280 12.43 -5.93 16.19
C ASP A 280 11.58 -4.90 16.96
N SER A 281 10.73 -4.13 16.28
CA SER A 281 9.88 -3.11 16.88
C SER A 281 8.44 -3.59 16.90
N ASP A 282 7.87 -3.82 18.08
CA ASP A 282 6.45 -4.23 18.24
C ASP A 282 5.47 -3.26 17.58
N LYS A 283 5.89 -2.01 17.38
CA LYS A 283 5.12 -0.93 16.74
C LYS A 283 5.31 -0.86 15.21
N SER A 284 6.16 -1.69 14.61
CA SER A 284 6.41 -1.66 13.17
C SER A 284 5.27 -2.31 12.38
N VAL A 285 5.16 -1.95 11.10
CA VAL A 285 4.21 -2.59 10.18
C VAL A 285 4.62 -4.04 9.93
N TYR A 286 5.93 -4.32 9.93
CA TYR A 286 6.45 -5.68 9.85
C TYR A 286 5.99 -6.55 11.03
N ALA A 287 6.05 -6.05 12.25
CA ALA A 287 5.55 -6.76 13.42
C ALA A 287 4.03 -7.00 13.34
N ALA A 288 3.27 -6.07 12.74
CA ALA A 288 1.85 -6.29 12.47
C ALA A 288 1.62 -7.44 11.46
N VAL A 289 2.44 -7.53 10.40
CA VAL A 289 2.42 -8.67 9.46
C VAL A 289 2.81 -9.97 10.16
N HIS A 290 3.86 -9.97 10.98
CA HIS A 290 4.27 -11.15 11.75
C HIS A 290 3.15 -11.64 12.70
N ARG A 291 2.48 -10.72 13.41
CA ARG A 291 1.32 -11.05 14.25
C ARG A 291 0.16 -11.64 13.43
N LEU A 292 -0.07 -11.15 12.21
CA LEU A 292 -1.10 -11.73 11.33
C LEU A 292 -0.76 -13.19 10.99
N ARG A 293 0.50 -13.48 10.66
CA ARG A 293 0.95 -14.83 10.32
C ARG A 293 0.83 -15.80 11.49
N THR A 294 1.21 -15.38 12.70
CA THR A 294 1.30 -16.26 13.87
C THR A 294 -0.03 -16.52 14.58
N ARG A 295 -1.06 -15.71 14.34
CA ARG A 295 -2.37 -15.79 15.04
C ARG A 295 -3.31 -16.92 14.59
N ASN A 296 -2.82 -17.95 13.89
CA ASN A 296 -3.61 -19.10 13.44
C ASN A 296 -4.91 -18.73 12.67
N ARG A 297 -4.82 -17.75 11.76
CA ARG A 297 -5.93 -17.30 10.89
C ARG A 297 -5.49 -17.42 9.42
N PRO A 298 -5.40 -18.64 8.87
CA PRO A 298 -4.84 -18.88 7.53
C PRO A 298 -5.60 -18.11 6.44
N ASP A 299 -6.93 -18.04 6.51
CA ASP A 299 -7.76 -17.30 5.55
C ASP A 299 -7.44 -15.81 5.50
N LEU A 300 -7.27 -15.17 6.67
CA LEU A 300 -7.01 -13.74 6.76
C LEU A 300 -5.58 -13.41 6.31
N TRP A 301 -4.62 -14.28 6.66
CA TRP A 301 -3.26 -14.22 6.15
C TRP A 301 -3.25 -14.31 4.62
N GLN A 302 -3.95 -15.31 4.06
CA GLN A 302 -3.99 -15.54 2.63
C GLN A 302 -4.63 -14.37 1.89
N PHE A 303 -5.73 -13.84 2.41
CA PHE A 303 -6.38 -12.66 1.88
C PHE A 303 -5.45 -11.43 1.91
N ALA A 304 -4.74 -11.18 3.01
CA ALA A 304 -3.80 -10.06 3.09
C ALA A 304 -2.65 -10.19 2.09
N VAL A 305 -2.10 -11.38 1.93
CA VAL A 305 -1.06 -11.70 0.95
C VAL A 305 -1.57 -11.44 -0.47
N ASP A 306 -2.78 -11.90 -0.80
CA ASP A 306 -3.40 -11.72 -2.11
C ASP A 306 -3.61 -10.24 -2.44
N VAL A 307 -4.17 -9.50 -1.49
CA VAL A 307 -4.41 -8.06 -1.66
C VAL A 307 -3.08 -7.29 -1.81
N CYS A 308 -2.07 -7.61 -1.01
CA CYS A 308 -0.77 -6.95 -1.11
C CYS A 308 -0.06 -7.28 -2.43
N ALA A 309 -0.10 -8.53 -2.89
CA ALA A 309 0.46 -8.94 -4.18
C ALA A 309 -0.25 -8.20 -5.33
N SER A 310 -1.58 -8.14 -5.31
CA SER A 310 -2.36 -7.41 -6.32
C SER A 310 -1.95 -5.93 -6.36
N TYR A 311 -1.92 -5.24 -5.21
CA TYR A 311 -1.48 -3.86 -5.16
C TYR A 311 -0.03 -3.66 -5.63
N LEU A 312 0.89 -4.53 -5.22
CA LEU A 312 2.31 -4.41 -5.57
C LEU A 312 2.56 -4.56 -7.07
N TYR A 313 1.90 -5.52 -7.73
CA TYR A 313 2.11 -5.84 -9.14
C TYR A 313 1.16 -5.12 -10.12
N SER A 314 0.16 -4.38 -9.63
CA SER A 314 -0.74 -3.59 -10.49
C SER A 314 -0.83 -2.11 -10.12
N GLY A 315 -0.45 -1.74 -8.90
CA GLY A 315 -0.62 -0.39 -8.37
C GLY A 315 -2.07 -0.01 -8.09
N CYS A 316 -3.01 -0.95 -8.27
CA CYS A 316 -4.43 -0.72 -8.05
C CYS A 316 -4.79 -0.90 -6.57
N PRO A 317 -5.46 0.09 -5.94
CA PRO A 317 -6.08 -0.08 -4.64
C PRO A 317 -7.04 -1.26 -4.61
N VAL A 318 -7.01 -2.05 -3.53
CA VAL A 318 -8.02 -3.08 -3.30
C VAL A 318 -8.94 -2.64 -2.16
N VAL A 319 -10.23 -2.68 -2.44
CA VAL A 319 -11.30 -2.33 -1.49
C VAL A 319 -12.05 -3.61 -1.11
N PHE A 320 -12.36 -3.75 0.17
CA PHE A 320 -13.07 -4.91 0.70
C PHE A 320 -14.00 -4.51 1.85
N PHE A 321 -15.14 -5.18 1.94
CA PHE A 321 -16.17 -4.88 2.93
C PHE A 321 -16.60 -6.11 3.73
N ARG A 322 -16.01 -7.28 3.44
CA ARG A 322 -16.31 -8.50 4.19
C ARG A 322 -15.83 -8.34 5.63
N GLU A 323 -16.75 -8.58 6.56
CA GLU A 323 -16.56 -8.44 8.00
C GLU A 323 -15.25 -9.06 8.50
N LYS A 324 -15.00 -10.34 8.14
CA LYS A 324 -13.78 -11.06 8.54
C LYS A 324 -12.47 -10.39 8.11
N HIS A 325 -12.48 -9.57 7.06
CA HIS A 325 -11.29 -8.88 6.55
C HIS A 325 -11.06 -7.50 7.20
N LEU A 326 -12.08 -6.90 7.84
CA LEU A 326 -11.94 -5.62 8.55
C LEU A 326 -10.97 -5.70 9.73
N GLN A 327 -10.67 -6.91 10.21
CA GLN A 327 -9.60 -7.15 11.18
C GLN A 327 -8.22 -6.65 10.69
N LEU A 328 -7.97 -6.57 9.38
CA LEU A 328 -6.75 -5.96 8.85
C LEU A 328 -6.66 -4.47 9.19
N VAL A 329 -7.79 -3.76 9.31
CA VAL A 329 -7.82 -2.35 9.72
C VAL A 329 -7.39 -2.23 11.19
N GLU A 330 -7.90 -3.12 12.05
CA GLU A 330 -7.58 -3.15 13.48
C GLU A 330 -6.09 -3.43 13.72
N MET A 331 -5.49 -4.29 12.91
CA MET A 331 -4.07 -4.62 12.94
C MET A 331 -3.18 -3.50 12.36
N GLY A 332 -3.78 -2.42 11.86
CA GLY A 332 -3.08 -1.33 11.15
C GLY A 332 -2.71 -1.66 9.71
N LEU A 333 -3.01 -2.86 9.22
CA LEU A 333 -2.65 -3.32 7.87
C LEU A 333 -3.59 -2.78 6.77
N ALA A 334 -4.77 -2.23 7.10
CA ALA A 334 -5.70 -1.65 6.13
C ALA A 334 -6.28 -0.31 6.58
N GLN A 335 -6.65 0.55 5.63
CA GLN A 335 -7.34 1.81 5.88
C GLN A 335 -8.82 1.57 5.98
N LEU A 336 -9.51 2.35 6.80
CA LEU A 336 -10.97 2.38 6.80
C LEU A 336 -11.44 3.55 5.93
N GLN A 337 -12.33 3.30 5.00
CA GLN A 337 -13.01 4.33 4.21
C GLN A 337 -14.53 4.14 4.28
N THR A 338 -15.26 5.15 3.85
CA THR A 338 -16.71 5.09 3.67
C THR A 338 -16.98 4.87 2.19
N GLY A 339 -17.77 3.84 1.87
CA GLY A 339 -18.07 3.46 0.50
C GLY A 339 -18.64 4.59 -0.34
N VAL A 340 -18.43 4.49 -1.65
CA VAL A 340 -18.97 5.46 -2.61
C VAL A 340 -20.45 5.16 -2.82
N GLY A 341 -21.33 6.05 -2.38
CA GLY A 341 -22.79 5.88 -2.51
C GLY A 341 -23.46 5.07 -1.39
N SER A 342 -22.69 4.45 -0.49
CA SER A 342 -23.19 3.77 0.71
C SER A 342 -22.79 4.50 1.99
N GLN A 343 -23.52 4.26 3.08
CA GLN A 343 -23.05 4.57 4.44
C GLN A 343 -22.20 3.42 5.04
N SER A 344 -21.86 2.40 4.25
CA SER A 344 -21.10 1.24 4.73
C SER A 344 -19.62 1.57 4.87
N LEU A 345 -18.99 0.91 5.85
CA LEU A 345 -17.54 0.98 6.07
C LEU A 345 -16.84 -0.06 5.21
N GLU A 346 -15.72 0.33 4.62
CA GLU A 346 -14.92 -0.54 3.75
C GLU A 346 -13.46 -0.47 4.20
N GLY A 347 -12.83 -1.63 4.28
CA GLY A 347 -11.38 -1.74 4.35
C GLY A 347 -10.77 -1.47 2.98
N ARG A 348 -9.64 -0.78 2.95
CA ARG A 348 -8.89 -0.48 1.74
C ARG A 348 -7.42 -0.66 1.99
N ILE A 349 -6.75 -1.39 1.11
CA ILE A 349 -5.29 -1.42 1.04
C ILE A 349 -4.90 -0.74 -0.28
N ASP A 350 -4.33 0.45 -0.16
CA ASP A 350 -4.03 1.32 -1.30
C ASP A 350 -2.70 2.07 -1.15
N GLU A 351 -1.82 1.53 -0.32
CA GLU A 351 -0.65 2.27 0.13
C GLU A 351 0.62 1.41 0.22
N PRO A 352 1.79 2.03 -0.05
CA PRO A 352 3.05 1.32 -0.19
C PRO A 352 3.60 0.69 1.09
N LEU A 353 3.35 1.26 2.26
CA LEU A 353 4.00 0.85 3.51
C LEU A 353 3.60 -0.57 3.93
N VAL A 354 2.30 -0.90 3.91
CA VAL A 354 1.84 -2.26 4.25
C VAL A 354 2.25 -3.27 3.18
N ALA A 355 2.05 -2.95 1.90
CA ALA A 355 2.43 -3.86 0.82
C ALA A 355 3.94 -4.14 0.84
N TRP A 356 4.75 -3.13 1.14
CA TRP A 356 6.21 -3.29 1.23
C TRP A 356 6.67 -3.99 2.50
N ALA A 357 5.97 -3.79 3.63
CA ALA A 357 6.19 -4.59 4.84
C ALA A 357 5.87 -6.06 4.60
N MET A 358 4.77 -6.36 3.91
CA MET A 358 4.41 -7.71 3.47
C MET A 358 5.46 -8.28 2.52
N PHE A 359 5.91 -7.52 1.53
CA PHE A 359 6.96 -7.93 0.61
C PHE A 359 8.26 -8.29 1.34
N GLN A 360 8.72 -7.43 2.27
CA GLN A 360 9.92 -7.72 3.07
C GLN A 360 9.72 -8.93 3.98
N TYR A 361 8.58 -9.02 4.67
CA TYR A 361 8.27 -10.16 5.53
C TYR A 361 8.30 -11.47 4.76
N CYS A 362 7.65 -11.52 3.59
CA CYS A 362 7.65 -12.68 2.72
C CYS A 362 9.07 -13.04 2.27
N ARG A 363 9.84 -12.06 1.78
CA ARG A 363 11.23 -12.27 1.36
C ARG A 363 12.10 -12.82 2.49
N ASP A 364 11.99 -12.30 3.70
CA ASP A 364 12.82 -12.71 4.84
C ASP A 364 12.45 -14.12 5.36
N HIS A 365 11.30 -14.67 4.93
CA HIS A 365 10.82 -16.01 5.28
C HIS A 365 10.71 -16.93 4.06
N ASP A 366 11.48 -16.65 3.00
CA ASP A 366 11.52 -17.42 1.75
C ASP A 366 10.14 -17.66 1.10
N MET A 367 9.24 -16.69 1.23
CA MET A 367 7.95 -16.65 0.53
C MET A 367 8.04 -15.64 -0.62
N HIS A 368 7.60 -16.03 -1.81
CA HIS A 368 7.64 -15.15 -2.97
C HIS A 368 6.22 -14.66 -3.33
N LEU A 369 5.96 -13.36 -3.17
CA LEU A 369 4.63 -12.80 -3.51
C LEU A 369 4.25 -13.02 -4.98
N ALA A 370 5.23 -13.11 -5.88
CA ALA A 370 5.03 -13.47 -7.28
C ALA A 370 4.35 -14.85 -7.47
N GLU A 371 4.56 -15.80 -6.55
CA GLU A 371 3.90 -17.11 -6.60
C GLU A 371 2.38 -17.02 -6.46
N ARG A 372 1.88 -15.95 -5.83
CA ARG A 372 0.43 -15.69 -5.79
C ARG A 372 -0.12 -15.36 -7.15
N VAL A 373 0.64 -14.63 -7.97
CA VAL A 373 0.28 -14.34 -9.36
C VAL A 373 0.27 -15.63 -10.18
N PHE A 374 1.27 -16.51 -10.01
CA PHE A 374 1.28 -17.84 -10.64
C PHE A 374 0.09 -18.70 -10.21
N HIS A 375 -0.26 -18.70 -8.92
CA HIS A 375 -1.44 -19.38 -8.43
C HIS A 375 -2.72 -18.87 -9.12
N TRP A 376 -2.92 -17.54 -9.22
CA TRP A 376 -4.06 -16.97 -9.95
C TRP A 376 -4.05 -17.32 -11.44
N MET A 377 -2.88 -17.35 -12.08
CA MET A 377 -2.75 -17.81 -13.47
C MET A 377 -3.20 -19.26 -13.62
N GLY A 378 -2.83 -20.13 -12.68
CA GLY A 378 -3.28 -21.52 -12.64
C GLY A 378 -4.80 -21.66 -12.52
N LEU A 379 -5.42 -20.86 -11.65
CA LEU A 379 -6.89 -20.80 -11.51
C LEU A 379 -7.59 -20.28 -12.77
N GLN A 380 -6.92 -19.41 -13.54
CA GLN A 380 -7.45 -18.81 -14.78
C GLN A 380 -6.98 -19.52 -16.05
N LYS A 381 -6.52 -20.78 -15.96
CA LYS A 381 -5.99 -21.55 -17.11
C LYS A 381 -6.98 -21.65 -18.28
N SER A 382 -8.28 -21.70 -17.99
CA SER A 382 -9.36 -21.73 -18.99
C SER A 382 -9.62 -20.38 -19.67
N ASN A 383 -9.07 -19.28 -19.16
CA ASN A 383 -9.17 -17.94 -19.73
C ASN A 383 -7.78 -17.43 -20.16
N PRO A 384 -7.39 -17.64 -21.43
CA PRO A 384 -6.09 -17.21 -21.94
C PRO A 384 -5.83 -15.71 -21.82
N SER A 385 -6.87 -14.88 -21.87
CA SER A 385 -6.72 -13.43 -21.75
C SER A 385 -6.34 -13.04 -20.33
N SER A 386 -7.05 -13.54 -19.32
CA SER A 386 -6.74 -13.29 -17.91
C SER A 386 -5.35 -13.82 -17.54
N SER A 387 -5.00 -15.02 -18.02
CA SER A 387 -3.65 -15.57 -17.85
C SER A 387 -2.57 -14.66 -18.48
N GLY A 388 -2.84 -14.05 -19.64
CA GLY A 388 -1.95 -13.09 -20.29
C GLY A 388 -1.71 -11.84 -19.43
N PHE A 389 -2.78 -11.20 -18.95
CA PHE A 389 -2.69 -10.02 -18.09
C PHE A 389 -1.97 -10.29 -16.76
N LEU A 390 -2.21 -11.46 -16.16
CA LEU A 390 -1.51 -11.87 -14.96
C LEU A 390 -0.01 -12.13 -15.22
N TRP A 391 0.33 -12.70 -16.37
CA TRP A 391 1.73 -12.86 -16.76
C TRP A 391 2.44 -11.52 -16.91
N GLU A 392 1.81 -10.55 -17.58
CA GLU A 392 2.34 -9.18 -17.71
C GLU A 392 2.65 -8.56 -16.35
N SER A 393 1.84 -8.85 -15.33
CA SER A 393 2.01 -8.33 -13.97
C SER A 393 3.21 -8.93 -13.22
N VAL A 394 3.69 -10.14 -13.59
CA VAL A 394 4.85 -10.80 -12.94
C VAL A 394 6.17 -10.62 -13.69
N LEU A 395 6.13 -10.23 -14.98
CA LEU A 395 7.33 -9.89 -15.77
C LEU A 395 8.28 -8.85 -15.14
N PRO A 396 7.82 -7.85 -14.35
CA PRO A 396 8.71 -6.97 -13.61
C PRO A 396 9.79 -7.66 -12.78
N GLU A 397 9.53 -8.84 -12.20
CA GLU A 397 10.52 -9.61 -11.44
C GLU A 397 11.66 -10.10 -12.33
N GLU A 398 11.34 -10.60 -13.53
CA GLU A 398 12.34 -11.05 -14.49
C GLU A 398 13.11 -9.87 -15.10
N LEU A 399 12.44 -8.74 -15.32
CA LEU A 399 13.08 -7.52 -15.79
C LEU A 399 14.05 -6.94 -14.75
N PHE A 400 13.71 -6.98 -13.45
CA PHE A 400 14.65 -6.61 -12.40
C PHE A 400 15.88 -7.52 -12.40
N LYS A 401 15.74 -8.83 -12.53
CA LYS A 401 16.87 -9.77 -12.59
C LYS A 401 17.73 -9.55 -13.83
N LEU A 402 17.11 -9.29 -14.98
CA LEU A 402 17.79 -9.05 -16.24
C LEU A 402 18.64 -7.78 -16.16
N PHE A 403 18.08 -6.67 -15.67
CA PHE A 403 18.74 -5.37 -15.77
C PHE A 403 19.48 -4.93 -14.51
N ASN A 404 19.09 -5.34 -13.30
CA ASN A 404 19.80 -4.95 -12.07
C ASN A 404 20.99 -5.88 -11.79
N ASN A 405 22.00 -5.80 -12.64
CA ASN A 405 23.22 -6.59 -12.50
C ASN A 405 24.45 -5.69 -12.55
N ASP A 406 25.55 -6.12 -11.92
CA ASP A 406 26.79 -5.35 -11.83
C ASP A 406 27.72 -5.53 -13.04
N ARG A 407 27.27 -6.23 -14.09
CA ARG A 407 28.09 -6.54 -15.27
C ARG A 407 27.66 -5.70 -16.47
N PRO A 408 28.56 -5.42 -17.42
CA PRO A 408 28.18 -4.80 -18.68
C PRO A 408 27.03 -5.54 -19.38
N MET A 409 25.98 -4.83 -19.78
CA MET A 409 24.82 -5.46 -20.42
C MET A 409 25.17 -6.24 -21.69
N LYS A 410 26.19 -5.80 -22.44
CA LYS A 410 26.69 -6.53 -23.62
C LYS A 410 27.15 -7.96 -23.33
N GLU A 411 27.49 -8.29 -22.09
CA GLU A 411 28.00 -9.61 -21.70
C GLU A 411 26.87 -10.61 -21.39
N HIS A 412 25.66 -10.11 -21.15
CA HIS A 412 24.51 -10.97 -20.89
C HIS A 412 24.18 -11.83 -22.13
N PRO A 413 23.79 -13.10 -21.99
CA PRO A 413 23.52 -14.00 -23.12
C PRO A 413 22.53 -13.44 -24.16
N LEU A 414 21.48 -12.74 -23.70
CA LEU A 414 20.50 -12.08 -24.58
C LEU A 414 21.12 -10.97 -25.47
N PHE A 415 22.27 -10.41 -25.08
CA PHE A 415 22.92 -9.29 -25.76
C PHE A 415 24.26 -9.66 -26.40
N ALA A 416 24.94 -10.69 -25.91
CA ALA A 416 26.32 -11.03 -26.28
C ALA A 416 26.54 -11.26 -27.77
N HIS A 417 25.57 -11.88 -28.45
CA HIS A 417 25.64 -12.19 -29.87
C HIS A 417 25.61 -10.94 -30.79
N LEU A 418 25.38 -9.75 -30.23
CA LEU A 418 25.21 -8.50 -30.97
C LEU A 418 26.50 -7.70 -31.13
N GLY A 419 27.47 -7.91 -30.22
CA GLY A 419 28.79 -7.28 -30.28
C GLY A 419 28.73 -5.78 -30.57
N SER A 420 29.35 -5.36 -31.67
CA SER A 420 29.47 -3.96 -32.08
C SER A 420 28.17 -3.31 -32.58
N ARG A 421 27.07 -4.07 -32.71
CA ARG A 421 25.76 -3.53 -33.11
C ARG A 421 25.01 -2.87 -31.95
N LEU A 422 25.47 -3.07 -30.71
CA LEU A 422 24.87 -2.44 -29.53
C LEU A 422 25.36 -0.99 -29.38
N PRO A 423 24.49 -0.08 -28.93
CA PRO A 423 24.90 1.26 -28.53
C PRO A 423 25.99 1.25 -27.44
N PRO A 424 26.88 2.25 -27.39
CA PRO A 424 28.03 2.27 -26.48
C PRO A 424 27.68 2.13 -24.99
N TYR A 425 26.48 2.57 -24.58
CA TYR A 425 26.03 2.49 -23.18
C TYR A 425 25.82 1.03 -22.70
N PHE A 426 25.64 0.05 -23.59
CA PHE A 426 25.62 -1.38 -23.22
C PHE A 426 26.97 -1.92 -22.72
N ASN A 427 28.06 -1.16 -22.83
CA ASN A 427 29.34 -1.49 -22.20
C ASN A 427 29.34 -1.31 -20.68
N TYR A 428 28.25 -0.83 -20.10
CA TYR A 428 28.13 -0.53 -18.68
C TYR A 428 27.04 -1.38 -18.03
N PRO A 429 27.12 -1.58 -16.70
CA PRO A 429 26.02 -2.12 -15.93
C PRO A 429 24.77 -1.25 -16.06
N ALA A 430 23.62 -1.88 -15.92
CA ALA A 430 22.33 -1.23 -15.93
C ALA A 430 21.64 -1.41 -14.58
N VAL A 431 20.65 -0.58 -14.31
CA VAL A 431 19.63 -0.82 -13.28
C VAL A 431 18.30 -0.29 -13.79
N ILE A 432 17.19 -0.95 -13.45
CA ILE A 432 15.85 -0.40 -13.65
C ILE A 432 15.74 0.90 -12.85
N HIS A 433 15.29 1.96 -13.52
CA HIS A 433 15.03 3.24 -12.90
C HIS A 433 13.95 3.10 -11.82
N ARG A 434 14.26 3.50 -10.58
CA ARG A 434 13.31 3.47 -9.46
C ARG A 434 12.97 4.88 -9.01
N PRO A 435 11.76 5.40 -9.34
CA PRO A 435 11.39 6.77 -8.96
C PRO A 435 11.21 6.94 -7.44
N ASN A 436 10.80 5.87 -6.77
CA ASN A 436 10.55 5.80 -5.34
C ASN A 436 11.24 4.57 -4.75
N LEU A 437 11.75 4.70 -3.52
CA LEU A 437 12.35 3.59 -2.78
C LEU A 437 11.31 2.55 -2.35
N VAL A 438 10.08 3.00 -2.12
CA VAL A 438 8.94 2.20 -1.66
C VAL A 438 7.72 2.60 -2.47
N GLY A 439 6.99 1.61 -2.96
CA GLY A 439 5.90 1.81 -3.90
C GLY A 439 5.45 0.49 -4.52
N PRO A 440 4.35 0.50 -5.28
CA PRO A 440 4.06 -0.60 -6.16
C PRO A 440 5.21 -0.78 -7.18
N ILE A 441 5.45 -2.03 -7.58
CA ILE A 441 6.43 -2.39 -8.61
C ILE A 441 5.92 -1.90 -9.97
N ALA A 442 4.63 -2.04 -10.22
CA ALA A 442 4.00 -1.58 -11.44
C ALA A 442 2.75 -0.75 -11.15
N VAL A 443 2.40 0.18 -12.03
CA VAL A 443 1.15 0.95 -11.97
C VAL A 443 0.40 0.80 -13.29
N LYS A 444 -0.88 0.46 -13.22
CA LYS A 444 -1.78 0.41 -14.38
C LYS A 444 -2.19 1.79 -14.86
N ALA A 445 -2.48 1.88 -16.15
CA ALA A 445 -3.08 3.05 -16.74
C ALA A 445 -4.42 3.38 -16.08
N SER A 446 -4.72 4.68 -16.02
CA SER A 446 -6.03 5.19 -15.64
C SER A 446 -6.39 6.41 -16.49
N ASP A 447 -7.62 6.91 -16.35
CA ASP A 447 -8.05 8.11 -17.05
C ASP A 447 -7.16 9.32 -16.78
N THR A 448 -6.56 9.39 -15.59
CA THR A 448 -5.72 10.49 -15.12
C THR A 448 -4.22 10.21 -15.18
N TYR A 449 -3.80 8.96 -15.46
CA TYR A 449 -2.40 8.57 -15.51
C TYR A 449 -2.13 7.65 -16.71
N ARG A 450 -1.54 8.22 -17.76
CA ARG A 450 -1.28 7.58 -19.06
C ARG A 450 0.23 7.45 -19.32
N LEU A 451 0.60 6.79 -20.41
CA LEU A 451 2.01 6.53 -20.76
C LEU A 451 2.86 7.81 -20.82
N ALA A 452 2.35 8.90 -21.39
CA ALA A 452 3.07 10.18 -21.41
C ALA A 452 3.30 10.73 -19.99
N ASN A 453 2.32 10.60 -19.09
CA ASN A 453 2.47 11.00 -17.68
C ASN A 453 3.53 10.15 -16.98
N PHE A 454 3.55 8.84 -17.25
CA PHE A 454 4.58 7.94 -16.74
C PHE A 454 5.97 8.31 -17.23
N LEU A 455 6.13 8.53 -18.54
CA LEU A 455 7.42 8.90 -19.11
C LEU A 455 7.91 10.23 -18.56
N ALA A 456 7.03 11.22 -18.36
CA ALA A 456 7.41 12.50 -17.78
C ALA A 456 7.73 12.40 -16.27
N ASN A 457 6.88 11.71 -15.51
CA ASN A 457 6.94 11.59 -14.05
C ASN A 457 6.49 10.19 -13.58
N PRO A 458 7.41 9.20 -13.54
CA PRO A 458 7.07 7.83 -13.19
C PRO A 458 6.73 7.69 -11.70
N LEU A 459 5.60 7.03 -11.39
CA LEU A 459 5.16 6.76 -10.01
C LEU A 459 5.69 5.42 -9.46
N ALA A 460 6.00 4.50 -10.36
CA ALA A 460 6.54 3.17 -10.10
C ALA A 460 7.64 2.83 -11.12
N PRO A 461 8.45 1.79 -10.90
CA PRO A 461 9.45 1.34 -11.88
C PRO A 461 8.84 0.90 -13.22
N PHE A 462 7.66 0.28 -13.19
CA PHE A 462 6.96 -0.21 -14.38
C PHE A 462 5.58 0.43 -14.53
N PHE A 463 5.13 0.55 -15.77
CA PHE A 463 3.80 1.03 -16.13
C PHE A 463 3.12 0.05 -17.08
N LEU A 464 1.85 -0.24 -16.82
CA LEU A 464 1.02 -1.16 -17.61
C LEU A 464 -0.04 -0.34 -18.37
N PRO A 465 0.14 -0.05 -19.68
CA PRO A 465 -0.68 0.90 -20.42
C PRO A 465 -2.15 0.51 -20.70
N GLU A 466 -2.57 -0.71 -20.33
CA GLU A 466 -3.88 -1.38 -20.49
C GLU A 466 -4.90 -0.81 -21.51
N PHE A 467 -5.44 -1.70 -22.36
CA PHE A 467 -6.55 -1.44 -23.30
C PHE A 467 -6.34 -0.35 -24.37
N ARG A 468 -5.09 0.07 -24.61
CA ARG A 468 -4.73 1.03 -25.66
C ARG A 468 -3.69 0.45 -26.61
N ALA A 469 -3.74 0.85 -27.89
CA ALA A 469 -2.76 0.40 -28.87
C ALA A 469 -1.35 0.91 -28.51
N GLY A 470 -0.45 0.01 -28.10
CA GLY A 470 0.87 0.33 -27.58
C GLY A 470 1.51 -0.88 -26.91
N PRO A 471 2.57 -0.69 -26.10
CA PRO A 471 3.23 -1.78 -25.38
C PRO A 471 2.38 -2.27 -24.19
N ASP A 472 2.65 -3.48 -23.72
CA ASP A 472 2.03 -4.03 -22.51
C ASP A 472 2.74 -3.54 -21.23
N ILE A 473 4.06 -3.29 -21.32
CA ILE A 473 4.85 -2.75 -20.21
C ILE A 473 5.77 -1.63 -20.72
N ALA A 474 5.85 -0.53 -19.98
CA ALA A 474 6.82 0.54 -20.18
C ALA A 474 7.66 0.74 -18.92
N PHE A 475 8.96 0.99 -19.08
CA PHE A 475 9.89 1.24 -17.99
C PHE A 475 11.12 2.03 -18.48
N ALA A 476 12.01 2.38 -17.56
CA ALA A 476 13.28 3.04 -17.87
C ALA A 476 14.46 2.30 -17.25
N ILE A 477 15.60 2.36 -17.91
CA ILE A 477 16.87 1.77 -17.46
C ILE A 477 17.90 2.88 -17.31
N ASP A 478 18.57 2.92 -16.18
CA ASP A 478 19.74 3.76 -15.95
C ASP A 478 21.02 2.94 -16.21
N PHE A 479 21.73 3.27 -17.27
CA PHE A 479 23.08 2.76 -17.51
C PHE A 479 24.08 3.56 -16.67
N GLN A 480 24.99 2.85 -16.00
CA GLN A 480 26.02 3.41 -15.12
C GLN A 480 27.18 4.06 -15.89
N THR A 481 26.86 4.84 -16.93
CA THR A 481 27.79 5.68 -17.68
C THR A 481 28.15 6.95 -16.89
N LYS A 482 29.13 7.72 -17.37
CA LYS A 482 29.48 9.05 -16.83
C LYS A 482 29.36 10.11 -17.93
N PRO A 483 28.33 10.98 -17.94
CA PRO A 483 27.18 11.02 -17.02
C PRO A 483 26.24 9.80 -17.21
N PRO A 484 25.36 9.48 -16.24
CA PRO A 484 24.39 8.39 -16.36
C PRO A 484 23.49 8.57 -17.59
N THR A 485 23.15 7.46 -18.24
CA THR A 485 22.31 7.45 -19.46
C THR A 485 21.02 6.70 -19.14
N THR A 486 19.89 7.40 -19.16
CA THR A 486 18.57 6.80 -18.92
C THR A 486 17.87 6.53 -20.25
N ILE A 487 17.49 5.28 -20.52
CA ILE A 487 16.84 4.85 -21.76
C ILE A 487 15.44 4.32 -21.47
N ALA A 488 14.45 4.78 -22.24
CA ALA A 488 13.09 4.25 -22.17
C ALA A 488 12.99 2.89 -22.85
N CYS A 489 12.18 2.01 -22.26
CA CYS A 489 12.01 0.62 -22.67
C CYS A 489 10.53 0.28 -22.81
N PHE A 490 10.20 -0.46 -23.88
CA PHE A 490 8.83 -0.87 -24.20
C PHE A 490 8.78 -2.36 -24.48
N LEU A 491 7.92 -3.08 -23.76
CA LEU A 491 7.78 -4.54 -23.88
C LEU A 491 6.37 -4.88 -24.34
N GLN A 492 6.28 -5.81 -25.29
CA GLN A 492 5.06 -6.50 -25.67
C GLN A 492 5.21 -7.98 -25.30
N ALA A 493 4.29 -8.49 -24.49
CA ALA A 493 4.20 -9.89 -24.11
C ALA A 493 3.06 -10.59 -24.87
N LYS A 494 3.30 -11.84 -25.29
CA LYS A 494 2.28 -12.70 -25.90
C LYS A 494 2.35 -14.10 -25.34
N LEU A 495 1.39 -14.42 -24.46
CA LEU A 495 1.22 -15.76 -23.88
C LEU A 495 0.29 -16.62 -24.75
N ALA A 496 0.72 -16.95 -25.96
CA ALA A 496 -0.10 -17.65 -26.96
C ALA A 496 0.70 -18.67 -27.76
N VAL A 497 0.04 -19.76 -28.19
CA VAL A 497 0.61 -20.83 -29.05
C VAL A 497 0.78 -20.36 -30.50
N LYS A 498 -0.01 -19.36 -30.92
CA LYS A 498 0.14 -18.69 -32.22
C LYS A 498 0.08 -17.18 -32.01
N VAL A 499 1.11 -16.49 -32.48
CA VAL A 499 1.08 -15.04 -32.68
C VAL A 499 0.62 -14.79 -34.12
N GLY A 500 -0.45 -14.02 -34.30
CA GLY A 500 -1.01 -13.70 -35.62
C GLY A 500 -0.05 -12.92 -36.51
N ASP A 501 -0.30 -11.63 -36.71
CA ASP A 501 0.64 -10.79 -37.46
C ASP A 501 1.86 -10.44 -36.61
N LYS A 502 2.92 -11.26 -36.73
CA LYS A 502 4.21 -11.05 -36.03
C LYS A 502 4.82 -9.67 -36.32
N ARG A 503 4.60 -9.09 -37.52
CA ARG A 503 5.10 -7.75 -37.86
C ARG A 503 4.31 -6.67 -37.15
N ALA A 504 2.98 -6.77 -37.15
CA ALA A 504 2.14 -5.84 -36.41
C ALA A 504 2.43 -5.89 -34.90
N ALA A 505 2.65 -7.08 -34.34
CA ALA A 505 3.03 -7.26 -32.94
C ALA A 505 4.36 -6.60 -32.58
N LYS A 506 5.36 -6.61 -33.47
CA LYS A 506 6.62 -5.89 -33.25
C LYS A 506 6.44 -4.37 -33.25
N LEU A 507 5.52 -3.86 -34.08
CA LEU A 507 5.27 -2.43 -34.20
C LEU A 507 4.56 -1.83 -32.98
N THR A 508 3.97 -2.63 -32.10
CA THR A 508 3.30 -2.12 -30.89
C THR A 508 4.26 -1.54 -29.86
N THR A 509 5.55 -1.87 -29.94
CA THR A 509 6.63 -1.32 -29.09
C THR A 509 7.34 -0.11 -29.72
N CYS A 510 6.94 0.30 -30.94
CA CYS A 510 7.50 1.44 -31.67
C CYS A 510 6.74 2.73 -31.31
N PRO A 511 7.37 3.73 -30.67
CA PRO A 511 6.70 4.97 -30.24
C PRO A 511 5.96 5.70 -31.37
N GLU A 512 6.53 5.67 -32.57
CA GLU A 512 5.97 6.30 -33.77
C GLU A 512 4.67 5.64 -34.25
N ARG A 513 4.36 4.44 -33.74
CA ARG A 513 3.17 3.64 -34.06
C ARG A 513 2.18 3.52 -32.91
N PHE A 514 2.49 4.04 -31.72
CA PHE A 514 1.55 4.04 -30.60
C PHE A 514 0.24 4.73 -30.99
N TYR A 515 -0.85 4.20 -30.43
CA TYR A 515 -2.22 4.68 -30.60
C TYR A 515 -2.73 4.71 -32.06
N SER A 516 -1.96 4.17 -33.01
CA SER A 516 -2.34 4.17 -34.42
C SER A 516 -3.38 3.09 -34.70
N ARG A 517 -4.60 3.46 -35.09
CA ARG A 517 -5.61 2.49 -35.57
C ARG A 517 -5.42 2.18 -37.04
N LYS A 518 -5.84 0.98 -37.46
CA LYS A 518 -5.80 0.56 -38.86
C LYS A 518 -6.68 1.50 -39.70
N GLY A 519 -6.05 2.30 -40.56
CA GLY A 519 -6.73 3.24 -41.47
C GLY A 519 -6.74 4.71 -41.02
N GLU A 520 -6.23 5.04 -39.83
CA GLU A 520 -6.08 6.43 -39.41
C GLU A 520 -4.77 7.03 -39.95
N THR A 521 -4.88 8.15 -40.68
CA THR A 521 -3.74 8.88 -41.25
C THR A 521 -3.62 10.31 -40.70
N GLY A 522 -3.97 10.50 -39.42
CA GLY A 522 -3.94 11.80 -38.72
C GLY A 522 -2.86 11.91 -37.64
N LEU A 523 -2.70 13.13 -37.12
CA LEU A 523 -1.99 13.38 -35.86
C LEU A 523 -2.78 12.72 -34.72
N VAL A 524 -2.06 12.02 -33.85
CA VAL A 524 -2.65 11.35 -32.68
C VAL A 524 -2.06 12.06 -31.46
N PRO A 525 -2.80 12.95 -30.79
CA PRO A 525 -2.26 13.79 -29.72
C PRO A 525 -1.52 12.99 -28.64
N GLU A 526 -2.08 11.85 -28.25
CA GLU A 526 -1.49 10.96 -27.24
C GLU A 526 -0.12 10.41 -27.66
N ARG A 527 0.11 10.21 -28.96
CA ARG A 527 1.41 9.79 -29.50
C ARG A 527 2.41 10.94 -29.46
N GLU A 528 1.98 12.15 -29.77
CA GLU A 528 2.85 13.33 -29.71
C GLU A 528 3.30 13.62 -28.28
N ASP A 529 2.40 13.48 -27.30
CA ASP A 529 2.74 13.62 -25.89
C ASP A 529 3.81 12.60 -25.46
N VAL A 530 3.72 11.35 -25.95
CA VAL A 530 4.74 10.32 -25.69
C VAL A 530 6.08 10.68 -26.33
N ILE A 531 6.08 11.10 -27.60
CA ILE A 531 7.31 11.49 -28.31
C ILE A 531 7.96 12.69 -27.62
N GLN A 532 7.16 13.67 -27.18
CA GLN A 532 7.63 14.84 -26.46
C GLN A 532 8.25 14.45 -25.11
N ALA A 533 7.60 13.59 -24.33
CA ALA A 533 8.16 13.09 -23.08
C ALA A 533 9.48 12.32 -23.27
N LEU A 534 9.61 11.56 -24.36
CA LEU A 534 10.86 10.88 -24.73
C LEU A 534 11.98 11.87 -25.09
N LEU A 535 11.67 12.93 -25.82
CA LEU A 535 12.62 13.98 -26.17
C LEU A 535 13.11 14.74 -24.93
N GLU A 536 12.19 15.09 -24.03
CA GLU A 536 12.48 15.91 -22.85
C GLU A 536 13.26 15.16 -21.77
N ARG A 537 12.90 13.90 -21.48
CA ARG A 537 13.48 13.17 -20.33
C ARG A 537 14.55 12.14 -20.70
N TYR A 538 14.40 11.46 -21.83
CA TYR A 538 15.22 10.29 -22.17
C TYR A 538 16.21 10.56 -23.30
N ASN A 539 16.34 11.82 -23.73
CA ASN A 539 17.18 12.24 -24.85
C ASN A 539 17.01 11.28 -26.06
N ARG A 540 15.84 11.32 -26.72
CA ARG A 540 15.44 10.39 -27.81
C ARG A 540 16.54 10.09 -28.83
N ALA A 541 17.50 11.00 -29.05
CA ALA A 541 18.74 10.80 -29.80
C ALA A 541 19.49 9.50 -29.44
N GLN A 542 19.40 9.04 -28.20
CA GLN A 542 20.04 7.82 -27.68
C GLN A 542 19.24 6.53 -27.98
N GLY A 543 18.06 6.63 -28.61
CA GLY A 543 17.23 5.49 -28.97
C GLY A 543 16.28 5.05 -27.86
N VAL A 544 15.57 3.94 -28.10
CA VAL A 544 14.79 3.21 -27.09
C VAL A 544 15.10 1.71 -27.18
N VAL A 545 14.84 0.98 -26.10
CA VAL A 545 14.88 -0.49 -26.11
C VAL A 545 13.46 -1.02 -26.29
N ARG A 546 13.29 -1.98 -27.20
CA ARG A 546 12.01 -2.60 -27.52
C ARG A 546 12.13 -4.10 -27.29
N ILE A 547 11.25 -4.70 -26.51
CA ILE A 547 11.26 -6.13 -26.21
C ILE A 547 9.98 -6.76 -26.75
N MET A 548 10.13 -7.73 -27.65
CA MET A 548 9.04 -8.62 -28.03
C MET A 548 9.23 -9.95 -27.33
N LEU A 549 8.34 -10.26 -26.39
CA LEU A 549 8.32 -11.50 -25.64
C LEU A 549 7.13 -12.35 -26.10
N ALA A 550 7.38 -13.55 -26.60
CA ALA A 550 6.32 -14.49 -26.96
C ALA A 550 6.61 -15.88 -26.38
N PHE A 551 5.63 -16.47 -25.71
CA PHE A 551 5.73 -17.84 -25.23
C PHE A 551 4.39 -18.54 -25.36
N PRO A 552 4.34 -19.81 -25.80
CA PRO A 552 5.46 -20.66 -26.25
C PRO A 552 5.78 -20.52 -27.74
N THR A 553 5.29 -19.46 -28.40
CA THR A 553 5.50 -19.27 -29.85
C THR A 553 6.93 -18.86 -30.18
N ALA A 554 7.56 -19.52 -31.18
CA ALA A 554 8.78 -19.03 -31.83
C ALA A 554 8.50 -17.86 -32.81
N LEU A 555 9.38 -16.86 -32.83
CA LEU A 555 9.24 -15.66 -33.67
C LEU A 555 10.20 -15.72 -34.88
N ASP A 556 9.68 -15.58 -36.10
CA ASP A 556 10.43 -15.81 -37.36
C ASP A 556 11.33 -14.65 -37.79
N SER A 557 12.09 -14.08 -36.86
CA SER A 557 13.03 -13.01 -37.19
C SER A 557 14.30 -13.21 -36.41
N THR A 558 15.44 -13.10 -37.11
CA THR A 558 16.76 -12.90 -36.49
C THR A 558 16.59 -12.09 -35.21
N ASN A 559 17.03 -12.64 -34.07
CA ASN A 559 16.70 -12.28 -32.68
C ASN A 559 16.90 -10.81 -32.29
N TYR A 560 17.28 -9.95 -33.24
CA TYR A 560 17.62 -8.56 -33.04
C TYR A 560 17.62 -7.73 -34.32
N SER A 561 17.21 -6.46 -34.20
CA SER A 561 17.43 -5.44 -35.22
C SER A 561 17.79 -4.09 -34.57
N THR A 562 18.79 -3.42 -35.14
CA THR A 562 19.01 -1.97 -34.97
C THR A 562 18.40 -1.26 -36.16
N SER A 563 17.24 -0.63 -35.97
CA SER A 563 16.60 0.15 -37.04
C SER A 563 16.89 1.63 -36.85
N SER A 564 17.57 2.23 -37.82
CA SER A 564 17.47 3.66 -38.08
C SER A 564 16.13 3.92 -38.77
N HIS A 565 15.02 4.04 -38.03
CA HIS A 565 13.73 4.32 -38.67
C HIS A 565 13.76 5.73 -39.30
N PRO A 566 13.60 5.87 -40.63
CA PRO A 566 13.29 7.16 -41.22
C PRO A 566 11.82 7.45 -40.91
N THR A 567 11.55 8.58 -40.27
CA THR A 567 10.21 9.16 -40.09
C THR A 567 9.47 9.12 -41.43
N THR A 568 8.46 8.26 -41.54
CA THR A 568 7.79 8.05 -42.84
C THR A 568 6.75 9.15 -43.09
N ARG A 569 6.83 9.74 -44.29
CA ARG A 569 6.06 10.89 -44.85
C ARG A 569 6.45 12.29 -44.35
N MET A 570 7.73 12.62 -44.49
CA MET A 570 8.11 14.02 -44.72
C MET A 570 8.55 14.19 -46.17
N THR A 571 8.14 15.29 -46.81
CA THR A 571 8.54 15.64 -48.18
C THR A 571 10.06 15.63 -48.30
N ARG A 572 10.58 15.38 -49.50
CA ARG A 572 12.02 15.20 -49.80
C ARG A 572 12.92 16.35 -49.30
N SER A 573 12.35 17.51 -48.93
CA SER A 573 13.01 18.67 -48.33
C SER A 573 13.15 18.64 -46.80
N GLN A 574 12.42 17.78 -46.08
CA GLN A 574 12.46 17.65 -44.61
C GLN A 574 13.23 16.41 -44.12
N ALA A 575 13.46 15.43 -44.99
CA ALA A 575 14.20 14.20 -44.67
C ALA A 575 15.70 14.42 -44.35
N MET A 576 16.25 15.62 -44.61
CA MET A 576 17.65 15.94 -44.30
C MET A 576 17.87 16.46 -42.86
N ALA A 577 16.84 16.51 -42.01
CA ALA A 577 16.92 17.11 -40.67
C ALA A 577 16.47 16.20 -39.50
N SER A 578 16.06 14.96 -39.73
CA SER A 578 15.64 14.05 -38.65
C SER A 578 16.72 13.00 -38.39
N PRO A 579 17.40 13.02 -37.22
CA PRO A 579 18.43 12.03 -36.91
C PRO A 579 17.79 10.65 -36.74
N ALA A 580 18.42 9.65 -37.36
CA ALA A 580 18.08 8.25 -37.14
C ALA A 580 18.38 7.87 -35.68
N TYR A 581 17.37 7.43 -34.93
CA TYR A 581 17.54 6.97 -33.55
C TYR A 581 17.97 5.50 -33.52
N PRO A 582 18.97 5.12 -32.69
CA PRO A 582 19.42 3.74 -32.58
C PRO A 582 18.46 2.93 -31.70
N ASP A 583 17.34 2.47 -32.26
CA ASP A 583 16.41 1.59 -31.54
C ASP A 583 16.95 0.17 -31.45
N VAL A 584 16.94 -0.39 -30.24
CA VAL A 584 17.44 -1.74 -29.92
C VAL A 584 16.23 -2.66 -29.79
N GLU A 585 16.00 -3.55 -30.75
CA GLU A 585 14.90 -4.53 -30.70
C GLU A 585 15.39 -5.90 -30.21
N ILE A 586 14.84 -6.39 -29.10
CA ILE A 586 15.16 -7.66 -28.46
C ILE A 586 13.98 -8.61 -28.65
N ILE A 587 14.27 -9.84 -29.07
CA ILE A 587 13.27 -10.87 -29.25
C ILE A 587 13.52 -11.99 -28.26
N VAL A 588 12.54 -12.23 -27.41
CA VAL A 588 12.52 -13.35 -26.48
C VAL A 588 11.39 -14.28 -26.88
N ASP A 589 11.74 -15.53 -27.19
CA ASP A 589 10.81 -16.57 -27.55
C ASP A 589 11.16 -17.90 -26.90
N VAL A 590 10.44 -18.97 -27.26
CA VAL A 590 10.66 -20.32 -26.71
C VAL A 590 12.13 -20.79 -26.79
N ASN A 591 12.92 -20.30 -27.74
CA ASN A 591 14.30 -20.75 -27.94
C ASN A 591 15.31 -20.09 -26.98
N ASN A 592 14.96 -18.94 -26.39
CA ASN A 592 15.86 -18.18 -25.53
C ASN A 592 15.19 -17.67 -24.23
N ILE A 593 13.95 -18.07 -23.95
CA ILE A 593 13.23 -17.69 -22.73
C ILE A 593 14.00 -18.01 -21.45
N ALA A 594 14.77 -19.10 -21.42
CA ALA A 594 15.60 -19.48 -20.29
C ALA A 594 16.79 -18.51 -20.02
N GLN A 595 17.10 -17.61 -20.97
CA GLN A 595 18.05 -16.52 -20.78
C GLN A 595 17.37 -15.26 -20.22
N PHE A 596 16.05 -15.21 -20.22
CA PHE A 596 15.25 -14.07 -19.75
C PHE A 596 14.60 -14.36 -18.39
N ALA A 597 13.98 -15.53 -18.22
CA ALA A 597 13.22 -15.91 -17.04
C ALA A 597 13.89 -17.04 -16.24
N THR A 598 13.56 -17.12 -14.96
CA THR A 598 14.00 -18.21 -14.07
C THR A 598 13.50 -19.59 -14.53
N LYS A 599 14.21 -20.65 -14.11
CA LYS A 599 13.84 -22.03 -14.44
C LYS A 599 12.44 -22.37 -13.92
N GLU A 600 12.12 -21.92 -12.73
CA GLU A 600 10.84 -22.12 -12.06
C GLU A 600 9.70 -21.45 -12.85
N HIS A 601 9.92 -20.22 -13.33
CA HIS A 601 8.95 -19.50 -14.15
C HIS A 601 8.77 -20.18 -15.52
N VAL A 602 9.84 -20.60 -16.19
CA VAL A 602 9.75 -21.33 -17.47
C VAL A 602 8.96 -22.63 -17.29
N ALA A 603 9.29 -23.44 -16.27
CA ALA A 603 8.59 -24.68 -15.97
C ALA A 603 7.09 -24.44 -15.67
N PHE A 604 6.76 -23.36 -14.95
CA PHE A 604 5.37 -22.97 -14.72
C PHE A 604 4.64 -22.66 -16.02
N LEU A 605 5.25 -21.90 -16.94
CA LEU A 605 4.62 -21.55 -18.22
C LEU A 605 4.42 -22.78 -19.12
N GLU A 606 5.36 -23.72 -19.12
CA GLU A 606 5.26 -25.00 -19.84
C GLU A 606 4.07 -25.83 -19.33
N ASN A 607 3.94 -25.94 -17.99
CA ASN A 607 2.82 -26.62 -17.34
C ASN A 607 1.47 -25.92 -17.60
N LEU A 608 1.45 -24.59 -17.59
CA LEU A 608 0.27 -23.79 -17.87
C LEU A 608 -0.21 -23.99 -19.31
N LYS A 609 0.71 -24.16 -20.26
CA LYS A 609 0.40 -24.33 -21.69
C LYS A 609 0.27 -25.78 -22.16
N GLY A 610 0.51 -26.75 -21.28
CA GLY A 610 0.12 -28.14 -21.50
C GLY A 610 1.20 -29.07 -22.08
N GLY A 611 2.46 -28.92 -21.69
CA GLY A 611 3.46 -30.02 -21.69
C GLY A 611 3.88 -30.67 -23.02
N GLU A 612 3.24 -30.41 -24.16
CA GLU A 612 3.68 -30.92 -25.47
C GLU A 612 4.75 -30.00 -26.08
N PHE A 613 5.89 -29.90 -25.43
CA PHE A 613 7.12 -29.35 -26.00
C PHE A 613 8.17 -30.46 -26.05
N GLU A 614 8.04 -31.37 -27.02
CA GLU A 614 9.13 -32.26 -27.39
C GLU A 614 10.28 -31.44 -28.00
N HIS A 615 11.20 -30.97 -27.15
CA HIS A 615 12.59 -30.78 -27.54
C HIS A 615 13.49 -31.50 -26.54
N SER A 616 13.79 -32.75 -26.88
CA SER A 616 15.03 -33.50 -26.58
C SER A 616 15.89 -32.94 -25.43
N ILE A 617 15.48 -33.18 -24.20
CA ILE A 617 16.40 -33.24 -23.06
C ILE A 617 16.25 -34.65 -22.49
N SER A 618 17.31 -35.42 -22.64
CA SER A 618 17.45 -36.78 -22.14
C SER A 618 17.14 -36.87 -20.65
N GLU A 619 16.21 -37.76 -20.33
CA GLU A 619 15.95 -38.49 -19.08
C GLU A 619 16.91 -38.24 -17.91
N VAL A 620 16.37 -37.87 -16.74
CA VAL A 620 16.39 -38.69 -15.51
C VAL A 620 15.16 -38.31 -14.67
N GLY A 621 14.25 -39.25 -14.46
CA GLY A 621 12.98 -39.04 -13.76
C GLY A 621 13.04 -39.23 -12.24
N VAL A 622 12.02 -38.71 -11.56
CA VAL A 622 11.38 -39.30 -10.36
C VAL A 622 9.93 -38.80 -10.34
N GLY A 623 8.97 -39.73 -10.27
CA GLY A 623 7.54 -39.46 -10.30
C GLY A 623 6.98 -38.94 -8.96
N PHE A 624 5.90 -38.17 -9.06
CA PHE A 624 4.98 -37.92 -7.96
C PHE A 624 3.57 -38.30 -8.43
N GLU A 625 2.99 -39.30 -7.77
CA GLU A 625 1.56 -39.61 -7.82
C GLU A 625 0.80 -38.48 -7.11
N VAL A 626 -0.25 -37.97 -7.76
CA VAL A 626 -1.21 -37.04 -7.16
C VAL A 626 -2.53 -37.79 -7.07
N ASP A 627 -2.98 -38.07 -5.85
CA ASP A 627 -4.33 -38.55 -5.58
C ASP A 627 -5.31 -37.39 -5.73
N GLU A 628 -6.32 -37.59 -6.58
CA GLU A 628 -7.48 -36.73 -6.73
C GLU A 628 -8.44 -36.95 -5.55
N GLU A 629 -8.76 -35.91 -4.78
CA GLU A 629 -9.96 -35.89 -3.94
C GLU A 629 -10.79 -34.63 -4.21
N GLU A 630 -12.11 -34.87 -4.19
CA GLU A 630 -13.20 -34.13 -4.82
C GLU A 630 -13.53 -32.76 -4.20
N GLU A 631 -14.17 -31.96 -5.03
CA GLU A 631 -14.69 -30.61 -4.82
C GLU A 631 -15.79 -30.54 -3.74
N GLU A 632 -15.78 -29.47 -2.94
CA GLU A 632 -17.03 -28.87 -2.43
C GLU A 632 -17.07 -27.38 -2.80
N GLU A 633 -18.08 -27.03 -3.60
CA GLU A 633 -18.35 -25.71 -4.15
C GLU A 633 -18.73 -24.69 -3.06
N GLY A 634 -17.91 -23.64 -2.90
CA GLY A 634 -18.25 -22.44 -2.15
C GLY A 634 -18.03 -21.19 -3.01
N GLY A 635 -19.05 -20.78 -3.76
CA GLY A 635 -19.00 -19.65 -4.69
C GLY A 635 -18.49 -18.34 -4.06
N PHE A 636 -17.36 -17.85 -4.55
CA PHE A 636 -16.78 -16.55 -4.19
C PHE A 636 -17.35 -15.44 -5.08
N GLY A 637 -18.19 -14.57 -4.52
CA GLY A 637 -18.48 -13.25 -5.10
C GLY A 637 -17.31 -12.29 -4.86
N MET A 638 -16.46 -12.12 -5.86
CA MET A 638 -15.44 -11.07 -5.98
C MET A 638 -15.80 -10.30 -7.26
N GLU A 639 -16.36 -9.11 -7.12
CA GLU A 639 -16.40 -8.17 -8.25
C GLU A 639 -14.98 -7.64 -8.42
N ILE A 640 -14.22 -8.36 -9.24
CA ILE A 640 -13.08 -7.79 -9.97
C ILE A 640 -13.73 -7.21 -11.21
N ASP A 641 -13.89 -5.89 -11.25
CA ASP A 641 -14.10 -5.21 -12.53
C ASP A 641 -12.79 -5.41 -13.33
N TRP A 642 -12.88 -6.30 -14.33
CA TRP A 642 -11.81 -6.61 -15.28
C TRP A 642 -11.67 -5.54 -16.34
#